data_AF-A0A8J3RPY1-F1
#
_entry.id   AF-A0A8J3RPY1-F1
#
_cell.length_a   1.000
_cell.length_b   1.000
_cell.length_c   1.000
_cell.angle_alpha   90.00
_cell.angle_beta   90.00
_cell.angle_gamma   90.00
#
_symmetry.space_group_name_H-M   'P 1'
#
loop_
_entity.id
_entity.type
_entity.pdbx_description
1 polymer ?
#
loop_
_entity_poly.entity_id
_entity_poly.type
_entity_poly.pdbx_seq_one_letter_code
_entity_poly.pdbx_strand_id
1 'polypeptide(L)'
;MTLWTEICDLITRNQVIRLADRLVTLTEEERAELGGRLPDLVKELRRVRTEQVRAEHPDDFEEMASWEVGDLLDELADALLLTGVGVITGPAAAVKWMTGRDVNRRWAGDPNVAQVCRVAAARPPEWRRDVAVRLARRVRRPADRIAPLAVALLRESGAVPPDHDPLVAAWLTAPSVAGDPLTPVLLPRVFDADGAGRALRDERLEPRPTRWLAAAARELPREQALDGCVSRFLRGGEAQDLRFFVRLHMLLDPTPAESAPRLRDYLRLLPSAPGTVAELAAEQVRRAMPLDHADLVEAVDALTFRDEAKFAARGLRWLDQAIRADPEVAADFVTALTTAYAHKSFDVRNRAVELTLKYAGLFADHTGAILDGVHHLPTGLGAKLAERFGGEVPIEELLERKEFPPLPEPPEARRFPEPSIFPYHHERWIDQERWLAAFVAGIADDRAELRRRLEPHVEQDRGYWRSREVRTDPDDWQSALSAELVTPGSVPELPPIGPEKFWDGANHSVGVRVLTRGEEPDPEPEPRGITVVGGYRPGRYLDDDAPLRAFFITWTSDDGPDGAVACEGDRQIPFAGGRIHLNGSPADAEQPSSYGGDGEKNEDEDGWDDELPHRPHRLRTRPGVLYDDSVEAMPFFVLERAYERMAELGVAPARIAAMRAGKQVPPPDPDEPLVQVTVVFVPPRLRSFMPRELPEHDEWRRRNRLPHPNRVSPPHDFLLHRYAELAEALRDGTLPPVLLATPTWMSGHLDPDVLVDRLETCAAAGVEPPPADLAQALLRLPRGSHRAAADRAAEVASEAARSAARWLAGDGMADPECGHVWRHMVGASMVEFGDGEPEHFTEVRLQPVLRVTAPTGHRLIDEVLLRQPSDWTADEYGGTLGAWPAMLPSHREVVAVNFLPFLLRGRWGTWVTPPEITSLEITQGPMGESTAVILAFLLAGGVPGMIPLVLSMAARGELPAEAIGRQLALVLRRTWRETRPAIAALTELADAGGHHEVWRILRALLPGMLPGEGRRITATHAELVAFAADVARWTGARGEIPVVAGFARSRRTIRFVHECKRLHAQLAGAAP
;
A
#
# COMPACT_ATOMS: atom_id res chain seq x y z
N MET A 1 -15.37 -10.86 -44.98
CA MET A 1 -14.75 -9.65 -44.41
C MET A 1 -13.45 -9.37 -45.15
N THR A 2 -13.09 -8.10 -45.38
CA THR A 2 -11.76 -7.80 -45.93
C THR A 2 -10.68 -8.03 -44.87
N LEU A 3 -9.46 -8.35 -45.28
CA LEU A 3 -8.32 -8.54 -44.36
C LEU A 3 -8.12 -7.34 -43.42
N TRP A 4 -8.28 -6.13 -43.95
CA TRP A 4 -8.23 -4.90 -43.17
C TRP A 4 -9.32 -4.84 -42.09
N THR A 5 -10.57 -5.21 -42.43
CA THR A 5 -11.70 -5.23 -41.49
C THR A 5 -11.47 -6.26 -40.37
N GLU A 6 -10.93 -7.43 -40.72
CA GLU A 6 -10.57 -8.47 -39.75
C GLU A 6 -9.53 -7.98 -38.74
N ILE A 7 -8.42 -7.40 -39.22
CA ILE A 7 -7.37 -6.86 -38.35
C ILE A 7 -7.90 -5.72 -37.48
N CYS A 8 -8.75 -4.82 -38.02
CA CYS A 8 -9.36 -3.74 -37.22
C CYS A 8 -10.30 -4.26 -36.12
N ASP A 9 -11.08 -5.31 -36.40
CA ASP A 9 -11.97 -5.94 -35.40
C ASP A 9 -11.15 -6.58 -34.26
N LEU A 10 -10.08 -7.29 -34.61
CA LEU A 10 -9.17 -7.89 -33.63
C LEU A 10 -8.46 -6.84 -32.77
N ILE A 11 -8.04 -5.71 -33.35
CA ILE A 11 -7.47 -4.58 -32.60
C ILE A 11 -8.53 -3.98 -31.68
N THR A 12 -9.70 -3.62 -32.18
CA THR A 12 -10.74 -2.91 -31.41
C THR A 12 -11.28 -3.74 -30.25
N ARG A 13 -11.26 -5.08 -30.36
CA ARG A 13 -11.63 -6.02 -29.28
C ARG A 13 -10.45 -6.43 -28.39
N ASN A 14 -9.28 -5.84 -28.58
CA ASN A 14 -8.03 -6.15 -27.89
C ASN A 14 -7.65 -7.66 -27.88
N GLN A 15 -7.96 -8.39 -28.97
CA GLN A 15 -7.72 -9.85 -29.06
C GLN A 15 -6.27 -10.17 -29.48
N VAL A 16 -5.31 -9.86 -28.61
CA VAL A 16 -3.85 -9.92 -28.90
C VAL A 16 -3.38 -11.28 -29.42
N ILE A 17 -3.86 -12.40 -28.86
CA ILE A 17 -3.44 -13.75 -29.27
C ILE A 17 -3.90 -14.07 -30.69
N ARG A 18 -5.20 -13.87 -30.98
CA ARG A 18 -5.78 -14.11 -32.31
C ARG A 18 -5.18 -13.18 -33.36
N LEU A 19 -4.90 -11.94 -32.98
CA LEU A 19 -4.19 -10.98 -33.81
C LEU A 19 -2.78 -11.48 -34.15
N ALA A 20 -2.03 -12.00 -33.18
CA ALA A 20 -0.70 -12.58 -33.42
C ALA A 20 -0.76 -13.76 -34.41
N ASP A 21 -1.71 -14.69 -34.22
CA ASP A 21 -1.92 -15.83 -35.11
C ASP A 21 -2.17 -15.39 -36.55
N ARG A 22 -3.01 -14.36 -36.74
CA ARG A 22 -3.27 -13.83 -38.08
C ARG A 22 -2.04 -13.13 -38.68
N LEU A 23 -1.34 -12.29 -37.91
CA LEU A 23 -0.18 -11.54 -38.38
C LEU A 23 1.00 -12.41 -38.81
N VAL A 24 1.17 -13.60 -38.21
CA VAL A 24 2.23 -14.55 -38.62
C VAL A 24 1.98 -15.11 -40.02
N THR A 25 0.72 -15.25 -40.43
CA THR A 25 0.33 -15.88 -41.71
C THR A 25 0.33 -14.94 -42.94
N LEU A 26 0.60 -13.64 -42.76
CA LEU A 26 0.52 -12.64 -43.83
C LEU A 26 1.67 -12.73 -44.85
N THR A 27 1.36 -12.52 -46.13
CA THR A 27 2.36 -12.34 -47.19
C THR A 27 3.02 -10.96 -47.13
N GLU A 28 4.16 -10.76 -47.80
CA GLU A 28 4.82 -9.44 -47.83
C GLU A 28 3.99 -8.39 -48.59
N GLU A 29 3.20 -8.77 -49.61
CA GLU A 29 2.27 -7.83 -50.26
C GLU A 29 1.16 -7.39 -49.30
N GLU A 30 0.56 -8.32 -48.56
CA GLU A 30 -0.48 -8.03 -47.57
C GLU A 30 0.06 -7.14 -46.44
N ARG A 31 1.28 -7.40 -45.95
CA ARG A 31 1.94 -6.55 -44.94
C ARG A 31 2.14 -5.13 -45.45
N ALA A 32 2.61 -4.96 -46.68
CA ALA A 32 2.82 -3.64 -47.27
C ALA A 32 1.50 -2.85 -47.41
N GLU A 33 0.41 -3.51 -47.82
CA GLU A 33 -0.92 -2.90 -47.90
C GLU A 33 -1.43 -2.45 -46.52
N LEU A 34 -1.40 -3.36 -45.52
CA LEU A 34 -1.88 -3.08 -44.17
C LEU A 34 -1.02 -2.01 -43.47
N GLY A 35 0.30 -2.05 -43.66
CA GLY A 35 1.25 -1.10 -43.06
C GLY A 35 1.06 0.34 -43.54
N GLY A 36 0.62 0.54 -44.79
CA GLY A 36 0.29 1.88 -45.30
C GLY A 36 -0.96 2.48 -44.66
N ARG A 37 -1.89 1.65 -44.17
CA ARG A 37 -3.20 2.07 -43.65
C ARG A 37 -3.23 2.20 -42.12
N LEU A 38 -2.30 1.57 -41.41
CA LEU A 38 -2.26 1.53 -39.94
C LEU A 38 -2.29 2.92 -39.25
N PRO A 39 -1.58 3.96 -39.73
CA PRO A 39 -1.67 5.30 -39.12
C PRO A 39 -3.07 5.92 -39.20
N ASP A 40 -3.83 5.61 -40.25
CA ASP A 40 -5.18 6.15 -40.42
C ASP A 40 -6.19 5.45 -39.51
N LEU A 41 -5.95 4.18 -39.12
CA LEU A 41 -6.74 3.50 -38.10
C LEU A 41 -6.68 4.22 -36.74
N VAL A 42 -5.50 4.66 -36.29
CA VAL A 42 -5.37 5.37 -35.02
C VAL A 42 -6.10 6.72 -35.06
N LYS A 43 -6.04 7.44 -36.20
CA LYS A 43 -6.82 8.66 -36.38
C LYS A 43 -8.32 8.39 -36.32
N GLU A 44 -8.75 7.29 -36.93
CA GLU A 44 -10.15 6.89 -36.93
C GLU A 44 -10.64 6.49 -35.53
N LEU A 45 -9.88 5.70 -34.78
CA LEU A 45 -10.19 5.36 -33.38
C LEU A 45 -10.31 6.62 -32.51
N ARG A 46 -9.36 7.56 -32.65
CA ARG A 46 -9.43 8.86 -31.98
C ARG A 46 -10.68 9.63 -32.37
N ARG A 47 -10.99 9.72 -33.67
CA ARG A 47 -12.16 10.45 -34.19
C ARG A 47 -13.46 9.84 -33.67
N VAL A 48 -13.63 8.53 -33.81
CA VAL A 48 -14.82 7.79 -33.36
C VAL A 48 -15.01 7.96 -31.86
N ARG A 49 -13.96 7.79 -31.05
CA ARG A 49 -14.08 7.98 -29.59
C ARG A 49 -14.32 9.43 -29.22
N THR A 50 -13.71 10.39 -29.89
CA THR A 50 -13.98 11.82 -29.69
C THR A 50 -15.43 12.17 -30.04
N GLU A 51 -15.99 11.57 -31.10
CA GLU A 51 -17.40 11.76 -31.48
C GLU A 51 -18.36 11.11 -30.49
N GLN A 52 -18.02 9.92 -29.96
CA GLN A 52 -18.75 9.29 -28.85
C GLN A 52 -18.70 10.15 -27.61
N VAL A 53 -17.53 10.60 -27.18
CA VAL A 53 -17.38 11.51 -26.03
C VAL A 53 -18.14 12.81 -26.25
N ARG A 54 -18.12 13.39 -27.44
CA ARG A 54 -18.93 14.59 -27.75
C ARG A 54 -20.43 14.31 -27.66
N ALA A 55 -20.88 13.13 -28.05
CA ALA A 55 -22.27 12.73 -27.95
C ALA A 55 -22.68 12.42 -26.50
N GLU A 56 -21.77 11.88 -25.70
CA GLU A 56 -22.04 11.44 -24.33
C GLU A 56 -21.70 12.52 -23.26
N HIS A 57 -20.87 13.53 -23.60
CA HIS A 57 -20.38 14.63 -22.74
C HIS A 57 -20.26 15.96 -23.54
N PRO A 58 -21.36 16.60 -23.95
CA PRO A 58 -21.30 17.84 -24.74
C PRO A 58 -20.78 19.05 -23.93
N ASP A 59 -21.08 19.14 -22.64
CA ASP A 59 -20.77 20.30 -21.79
C ASP A 59 -19.34 20.29 -21.22
N ASP A 60 -18.76 19.10 -21.01
CA ASP A 60 -17.39 18.88 -20.50
C ASP A 60 -16.44 18.26 -21.55
N PHE A 61 -16.80 18.41 -22.84
CA PHE A 61 -16.16 17.73 -23.97
C PHE A 61 -14.63 17.91 -24.02
N GLU A 62 -14.13 19.13 -23.79
CA GLU A 62 -12.70 19.43 -23.95
C GLU A 62 -11.82 18.67 -22.92
N GLU A 63 -12.31 18.46 -21.70
CA GLU A 63 -11.60 17.74 -20.65
C GLU A 63 -11.78 16.22 -20.77
N MET A 64 -13.03 15.76 -20.93
CA MET A 64 -13.39 14.33 -21.04
C MET A 64 -12.79 13.66 -22.29
N ALA A 65 -12.78 14.35 -23.44
CA ALA A 65 -12.30 13.75 -24.69
C ALA A 65 -10.80 13.44 -24.67
N SER A 66 -10.00 14.25 -23.96
CA SER A 66 -8.58 13.97 -23.82
C SER A 66 -8.32 12.75 -22.95
N TRP A 67 -9.10 12.56 -21.89
CA TRP A 67 -8.94 11.45 -20.95
C TRP A 67 -9.42 10.13 -21.55
N GLU A 68 -10.65 10.07 -22.07
CA GLU A 68 -11.21 8.83 -22.61
C GLU A 68 -10.54 8.35 -23.90
N VAL A 69 -10.08 9.26 -24.77
CA VAL A 69 -9.23 8.89 -25.92
C VAL A 69 -7.87 8.41 -25.43
N GLY A 70 -7.40 8.92 -24.29
CA GLY A 70 -6.22 8.43 -23.61
C GLY A 70 -6.37 6.98 -23.20
N ASP A 71 -7.40 6.68 -22.43
CA ASP A 71 -7.69 5.36 -21.87
C ASP A 71 -7.90 4.31 -22.97
N LEU A 72 -8.70 4.62 -24.00
CA LEU A 72 -8.87 3.74 -25.17
C LEU A 72 -7.53 3.38 -25.82
N LEU A 73 -6.63 4.36 -25.99
CA LEU A 73 -5.33 4.10 -26.59
C LEU A 73 -4.38 3.38 -25.63
N ASP A 74 -4.55 3.56 -24.32
CA ASP A 74 -3.81 2.82 -23.30
C ASP A 74 -4.20 1.33 -23.29
N GLU A 75 -5.51 1.02 -23.43
CA GLU A 75 -6.04 -0.35 -23.59
C GLU A 75 -5.55 -1.02 -24.88
N LEU A 76 -5.61 -0.31 -26.01
CA LEU A 76 -5.28 -0.87 -27.34
C LEU A 76 -3.77 -0.87 -27.66
N ALA A 77 -2.92 -0.34 -26.77
CA ALA A 77 -1.52 -0.10 -27.03
C ALA A 77 -0.74 -1.36 -27.44
N ASP A 78 -1.01 -2.52 -26.82
CA ASP A 78 -0.31 -3.77 -27.13
C ASP A 78 -0.72 -4.34 -28.50
N ALA A 79 -2.03 -4.34 -28.81
CA ALA A 79 -2.55 -4.73 -30.12
C ALA A 79 -2.00 -3.84 -31.25
N LEU A 80 -1.91 -2.52 -31.03
CA LEU A 80 -1.31 -1.57 -31.98
C LEU A 80 0.19 -1.79 -32.16
N LEU A 81 0.92 -2.09 -31.08
CA LEU A 81 2.35 -2.41 -31.13
C LEU A 81 2.59 -3.67 -31.94
N LEU A 82 1.87 -4.75 -31.61
CA LEU A 82 1.95 -6.05 -32.26
C LEU A 82 1.63 -5.95 -33.75
N THR A 83 0.58 -5.22 -34.11
CA THR A 83 0.21 -4.96 -35.51
C THR A 83 1.33 -4.24 -36.25
N GLY A 84 1.90 -3.19 -35.65
CA GLY A 84 3.01 -2.46 -36.24
C GLY A 84 4.22 -3.34 -36.56
N VAL A 85 4.58 -4.25 -35.66
CA VAL A 85 5.64 -5.26 -35.88
C VAL A 85 5.25 -6.23 -36.99
N GLY A 86 3.99 -6.65 -37.04
CA GLY A 86 3.47 -7.57 -38.05
C GLY A 86 3.44 -6.99 -39.46
N VAL A 87 3.06 -5.73 -39.65
CA VAL A 87 2.75 -5.21 -41.00
C VAL A 87 3.75 -4.19 -41.54
N ILE A 88 4.47 -3.45 -40.68
CA ILE A 88 5.39 -2.40 -41.17
C ILE A 88 6.66 -3.04 -41.73
N THR A 89 6.87 -2.92 -43.03
CA THR A 89 7.98 -3.56 -43.76
C THR A 89 9.33 -2.87 -43.55
N GLY A 90 9.36 -1.56 -43.24
CA GLY A 90 10.62 -0.83 -43.01
C GLY A 90 11.06 -0.87 -41.53
N PRO A 91 12.29 -1.33 -41.18
CA PRO A 91 12.76 -1.41 -39.80
C PRO A 91 12.71 -0.08 -39.04
N ALA A 92 13.14 1.01 -39.68
CA ALA A 92 13.12 2.34 -39.08
C ALA A 92 11.68 2.85 -38.85
N ALA A 93 10.75 2.53 -39.76
CA ALA A 93 9.35 2.89 -39.62
C ALA A 93 8.67 2.07 -38.51
N ALA A 94 8.99 0.78 -38.40
CA ALA A 94 8.48 -0.08 -37.32
C ALA A 94 8.93 0.43 -35.95
N VAL A 95 10.23 0.74 -35.76
CA VAL A 95 10.70 1.32 -34.49
C VAL A 95 10.11 2.69 -34.22
N LYS A 96 9.91 3.53 -35.25
CA LYS A 96 9.22 4.82 -35.10
C LYS A 96 7.78 4.63 -34.62
N TRP A 97 7.08 3.63 -35.12
CA TRP A 97 5.73 3.27 -34.69
C TRP A 97 5.70 2.75 -33.25
N MET A 98 6.53 1.75 -32.95
CA MET A 98 6.64 1.13 -31.62
C MET A 98 7.03 2.13 -30.52
N THR A 99 7.70 3.23 -30.87
CA THR A 99 8.08 4.30 -29.93
C THR A 99 7.23 5.55 -30.06
N GLY A 100 6.16 5.50 -30.86
CA GLY A 100 5.23 6.59 -31.08
C GLY A 100 4.34 6.86 -29.87
N ARG A 101 3.87 8.10 -29.73
CA ARG A 101 3.02 8.54 -28.62
C ARG A 101 1.66 7.84 -28.54
N ASP A 102 1.22 7.23 -29.64
CA ASP A 102 -0.06 6.51 -29.71
C ASP A 102 0.07 5.05 -29.29
N VAL A 103 1.29 4.52 -29.25
CA VAL A 103 1.56 3.08 -29.06
C VAL A 103 2.38 2.85 -27.79
N ASN A 104 3.40 3.66 -27.54
CA ASN A 104 4.25 3.60 -26.34
C ASN A 104 3.80 4.64 -25.31
N ARG A 105 2.57 4.48 -24.83
CA ARG A 105 1.97 5.37 -23.84
C ARG A 105 2.43 5.03 -22.42
N ARG A 106 2.35 6.03 -21.54
CA ARG A 106 2.83 5.93 -20.15
C ARG A 106 1.95 5.06 -19.26
N TRP A 107 0.64 5.05 -19.52
CA TRP A 107 -0.35 4.37 -18.68
C TRP A 107 -0.82 3.03 -19.26
N ALA A 108 -0.48 2.74 -20.52
CA ALA A 108 -0.66 1.42 -21.13
C ALA A 108 0.08 0.30 -20.37
N GLY A 109 -0.56 -0.86 -20.26
CA GLY A 109 0.03 -2.08 -19.68
C GLY A 109 1.25 -2.60 -20.46
N ASP A 110 2.09 -3.42 -19.82
CA ASP A 110 3.33 -3.94 -20.43
C ASP A 110 3.05 -4.78 -21.69
N PRO A 111 3.86 -4.65 -22.76
CA PRO A 111 3.61 -5.35 -24.01
C PRO A 111 3.81 -6.87 -23.86
N ASN A 112 3.01 -7.67 -24.57
CA ASN A 112 3.16 -9.12 -24.59
C ASN A 112 4.40 -9.52 -25.42
N VAL A 113 5.57 -9.46 -24.79
CA VAL A 113 6.88 -9.71 -25.42
C VAL A 113 6.92 -11.04 -26.17
N ALA A 114 6.28 -12.09 -25.64
CA ALA A 114 6.25 -13.40 -26.27
C ALA A 114 5.53 -13.37 -27.63
N GLN A 115 4.35 -12.74 -27.71
CA GLN A 115 3.60 -12.62 -28.96
C GLN A 115 4.31 -11.69 -29.95
N VAL A 116 4.90 -10.59 -29.47
CA VAL A 116 5.65 -9.69 -30.35
C VAL A 116 6.88 -10.37 -30.94
N CYS A 117 7.65 -11.12 -30.14
CA CYS A 117 8.77 -11.91 -30.62
C CYS A 117 8.32 -13.00 -31.62
N ARG A 118 7.18 -13.66 -31.37
CA ARG A 118 6.59 -14.65 -32.30
C ARG A 118 6.24 -14.03 -33.65
N VAL A 119 5.61 -12.86 -33.67
CA VAL A 119 5.29 -12.13 -34.91
C VAL A 119 6.57 -11.64 -35.60
N ALA A 120 7.54 -11.12 -34.83
CA ALA A 120 8.83 -10.70 -35.37
C ALA A 120 9.59 -11.87 -36.00
N ALA A 121 9.52 -13.09 -35.45
CA ALA A 121 10.18 -14.28 -35.96
C ALA A 121 9.74 -14.69 -37.38
N ALA A 122 8.54 -14.29 -37.80
CA ALA A 122 8.04 -14.47 -39.16
C ALA A 122 8.65 -13.48 -40.19
N ARG A 123 9.45 -12.49 -39.72
CA ARG A 123 10.08 -11.47 -40.57
C ARG A 123 11.49 -11.89 -41.06
N PRO A 124 12.00 -11.31 -42.16
CA PRO A 124 13.35 -11.57 -42.64
C PRO A 124 14.44 -11.35 -41.56
N PRO A 125 15.50 -12.17 -41.51
CA PRO A 125 16.56 -12.05 -40.50
C PRO A 125 17.24 -10.66 -40.44
N GLU A 126 17.44 -10.02 -41.59
CA GLU A 126 18.06 -8.69 -41.66
C GLU A 126 17.15 -7.61 -41.04
N TRP A 127 15.84 -7.73 -41.26
CA TRP A 127 14.84 -6.84 -40.67
C TRP A 127 14.83 -6.96 -39.15
N ARG A 128 14.80 -8.20 -38.63
CA ARG A 128 14.78 -8.47 -37.18
C ARG A 128 15.98 -7.85 -36.47
N ARG A 129 17.18 -8.02 -37.03
CA ARG A 129 18.42 -7.48 -36.45
C ARG A 129 18.44 -5.95 -36.44
N ASP A 130 18.02 -5.30 -37.53
CA ASP A 130 17.99 -3.83 -37.60
C ASP A 130 16.95 -3.25 -36.64
N VAL A 131 15.76 -3.85 -36.54
CA VAL A 131 14.74 -3.45 -35.55
C VAL A 131 15.25 -3.61 -34.11
N ALA A 132 15.88 -4.75 -33.79
CA ALA A 132 16.42 -5.01 -32.46
C ALA A 132 17.46 -3.94 -32.04
N VAL A 133 18.44 -3.65 -32.90
CA VAL A 133 19.49 -2.65 -32.62
C VAL A 133 18.91 -1.24 -32.52
N ARG A 134 17.99 -0.86 -33.42
CA ARG A 134 17.36 0.46 -33.40
C ARG A 134 16.48 0.66 -32.18
N LEU A 135 15.70 -0.36 -31.80
CA LEU A 135 14.83 -0.31 -30.62
C LEU A 135 15.66 -0.24 -29.34
N ALA A 136 16.76 -1.00 -29.26
CA ALA A 136 17.70 -0.94 -28.15
C ALA A 136 18.30 0.46 -27.94
N ARG A 137 18.63 1.18 -29.02
CA ARG A 137 19.08 2.59 -28.96
C ARG A 137 17.99 3.58 -28.50
N ARG A 138 16.72 3.18 -28.48
CA ARG A 138 15.60 4.02 -28.02
C ARG A 138 15.30 3.90 -26.53
N VAL A 139 15.85 2.88 -25.86
CA VAL A 139 15.75 2.73 -24.40
C VAL A 139 16.47 3.91 -23.74
N ARG A 140 15.78 4.67 -22.92
CA ARG A 140 16.34 5.77 -22.12
C ARG A 140 16.47 5.38 -20.66
N ARG A 141 15.58 4.53 -20.15
CA ARG A 141 15.57 4.03 -18.78
C ARG A 141 15.29 2.52 -18.77
N PRO A 142 15.77 1.78 -17.75
CA PRO A 142 15.46 0.35 -17.62
C PRO A 142 13.97 0.04 -17.51
N ALA A 143 13.21 0.94 -16.89
CA ALA A 143 11.76 0.84 -16.71
C ALA A 143 10.96 1.35 -17.92
N ASP A 144 11.60 1.71 -19.04
CA ASP A 144 10.86 2.06 -20.25
C ASP A 144 10.08 0.83 -20.73
N ARG A 145 8.81 1.00 -21.08
CA ARG A 145 7.89 -0.06 -21.53
C ARG A 145 8.45 -0.89 -22.71
N ILE A 146 9.27 -0.29 -23.57
CA ILE A 146 9.92 -0.98 -24.71
C ILE A 146 11.19 -1.77 -24.34
N ALA A 147 11.73 -1.59 -23.14
CA ALA A 147 13.03 -2.12 -22.76
C ALA A 147 13.05 -3.66 -22.68
N PRO A 148 12.05 -4.35 -22.08
CA PRO A 148 11.98 -5.81 -22.09
C PRO A 148 11.92 -6.38 -23.51
N LEU A 149 11.17 -5.71 -24.39
CA LEU A 149 11.04 -6.09 -25.79
C LEU A 149 12.36 -5.90 -26.57
N ALA A 150 13.07 -4.80 -26.36
CA ALA A 150 14.37 -4.56 -27.00
C ALA A 150 15.39 -5.66 -26.63
N VAL A 151 15.46 -6.04 -25.35
CA VAL A 151 16.33 -7.12 -24.88
C VAL A 151 15.93 -8.47 -25.48
N ALA A 152 14.63 -8.78 -25.53
CA ALA A 152 14.13 -10.02 -26.12
C ALA A 152 14.43 -10.13 -27.62
N LEU A 153 14.23 -9.05 -28.38
CA LEU A 153 14.55 -9.02 -29.82
C LEU A 153 16.05 -9.13 -30.09
N LEU A 154 16.92 -8.57 -29.24
CA LEU A 154 18.36 -8.77 -29.35
C LEU A 154 18.75 -10.23 -29.11
N ARG A 155 18.16 -10.89 -28.11
CA ARG A 155 18.36 -12.32 -27.82
C ARG A 155 17.93 -13.22 -28.99
N GLU A 156 16.75 -12.95 -29.54
CA GLU A 156 16.16 -13.75 -30.63
C GLU A 156 16.87 -13.56 -31.97
N SER A 157 17.22 -12.32 -32.32
CA SER A 157 17.84 -11.99 -33.61
C SER A 157 19.35 -12.29 -33.68
N GLY A 158 19.99 -12.44 -32.52
CA GLY A 158 21.45 -12.57 -32.40
C GLY A 158 22.22 -11.34 -32.88
N ALA A 159 21.58 -10.16 -32.92
CA ALA A 159 22.22 -8.93 -33.33
C ALA A 159 23.27 -8.47 -32.29
N VAL A 160 24.36 -7.87 -32.77
CA VAL A 160 25.36 -7.26 -31.88
C VAL A 160 24.73 -6.08 -31.14
N PRO A 161 24.69 -6.09 -29.79
CA PRO A 161 24.10 -5.00 -29.02
C PRO A 161 24.83 -3.67 -29.27
N PRO A 162 24.10 -2.55 -29.39
CA PRO A 162 24.74 -1.24 -29.55
C PRO A 162 25.51 -0.81 -28.29
N ASP A 163 26.51 0.05 -28.49
CA ASP A 163 27.17 0.76 -27.40
C ASP A 163 26.20 1.79 -26.77
N HIS A 164 25.51 1.40 -25.71
CA HIS A 164 24.40 2.17 -25.11
C HIS A 164 24.14 1.75 -23.66
N ASP A 165 24.42 2.62 -22.69
CA ASP A 165 24.37 2.28 -21.27
C ASP A 165 22.97 1.95 -20.71
N PRO A 166 21.88 2.67 -21.07
CA PRO A 166 20.54 2.30 -20.64
C PRO A 166 20.13 0.88 -21.04
N LEU A 167 20.67 0.36 -22.15
CA LEU A 167 20.45 -1.03 -22.57
C LEU A 167 21.08 -2.01 -21.59
N VAL A 168 22.28 -1.73 -21.07
CA VAL A 168 22.96 -2.60 -20.09
C VAL A 168 22.09 -2.71 -18.84
N ALA A 169 21.59 -1.59 -18.33
CA ALA A 169 20.73 -1.58 -17.14
C ALA A 169 19.34 -2.23 -17.40
N ALA A 170 18.77 -2.09 -18.60
CA ALA A 170 17.58 -2.82 -19.02
C ALA A 170 17.81 -4.34 -19.10
N TRP A 171 18.94 -4.77 -19.66
CA TRP A 171 19.30 -6.20 -19.74
C TRP A 171 19.49 -6.82 -18.35
N LEU A 172 20.13 -6.11 -17.43
CA LEU A 172 20.35 -6.57 -16.06
C LEU A 172 19.06 -6.80 -15.27
N THR A 173 18.00 -6.05 -15.59
CA THR A 173 16.67 -6.15 -14.96
C THR A 173 15.73 -7.12 -15.68
N ALA A 174 16.03 -7.49 -16.93
CA ALA A 174 15.26 -8.46 -17.68
C ALA A 174 15.30 -9.87 -17.04
N PRO A 175 14.32 -10.74 -17.33
CA PRO A 175 14.35 -12.15 -16.96
C PRO A 175 15.63 -12.83 -17.47
N SER A 176 16.21 -13.68 -16.62
CA SER A 176 17.42 -14.43 -16.93
C SER A 176 17.10 -15.58 -17.88
N VAL A 177 17.96 -15.80 -18.87
CA VAL A 177 17.87 -16.91 -19.81
C VAL A 177 19.14 -17.74 -19.69
N ALA A 178 19.02 -19.07 -19.60
CA ALA A 178 20.19 -19.93 -19.57
C ALA A 178 20.96 -19.83 -20.90
N GLY A 179 22.27 -19.57 -20.85
CA GLY A 179 23.08 -19.38 -22.06
C GLY A 179 22.78 -18.09 -22.82
N ASP A 180 22.36 -17.02 -22.12
CA ASP A 180 22.01 -15.74 -22.75
C ASP A 180 23.15 -15.21 -23.65
N PRO A 181 22.91 -15.06 -24.97
CA PRO A 181 23.92 -14.64 -25.94
C PRO A 181 24.44 -13.21 -25.71
N LEU A 182 23.72 -12.41 -24.91
CA LEU A 182 24.13 -11.05 -24.57
C LEU A 182 25.20 -11.02 -23.48
N THR A 183 25.31 -12.05 -22.65
CA THR A 183 26.19 -12.07 -21.47
C THR A 183 27.66 -11.83 -21.81
N PRO A 184 28.28 -12.52 -22.78
CA PRO A 184 29.69 -12.30 -23.08
C PRO A 184 30.02 -10.89 -23.56
N VAL A 185 29.03 -10.17 -24.12
CA VAL A 185 29.21 -8.84 -24.70
C VAL A 185 28.86 -7.73 -23.69
N LEU A 186 27.79 -7.91 -22.91
CA LEU A 186 27.27 -6.89 -21.99
C LEU A 186 27.86 -6.98 -20.58
N LEU A 187 28.25 -8.18 -20.11
CA LEU A 187 28.77 -8.36 -18.75
C LEU A 187 30.03 -7.54 -18.46
N PRO A 188 31.05 -7.46 -19.36
CA PRO A 188 32.21 -6.60 -19.11
C PRO A 188 31.85 -5.12 -18.99
N ARG A 189 30.79 -4.66 -19.66
CA ARG A 189 30.36 -3.25 -19.67
C ARG A 189 29.69 -2.82 -18.38
N VAL A 190 29.33 -3.74 -17.49
CA VAL A 190 28.68 -3.45 -16.20
C VAL A 190 29.53 -2.51 -15.33
N PHE A 191 30.86 -2.51 -15.48
CA PHE A 191 31.77 -1.63 -14.72
C PHE A 191 31.83 -0.20 -15.22
N ASP A 192 31.46 0.03 -16.49
CA ASP A 192 31.53 1.34 -17.14
C ASP A 192 30.15 1.96 -17.33
N ALA A 193 29.10 1.15 -17.50
CA ALA A 193 27.78 1.61 -17.88
C ALA A 193 27.03 2.35 -16.75
N ASP A 194 26.53 3.54 -17.07
CA ASP A 194 25.67 4.30 -16.16
C ASP A 194 24.37 3.55 -15.85
N GLY A 195 24.00 3.51 -14.56
CA GLY A 195 22.79 2.82 -14.08
C GLY A 195 22.93 1.31 -13.85
N ALA A 196 24.03 0.67 -14.27
CA ALA A 196 24.25 -0.76 -14.03
C ALA A 196 24.29 -1.09 -12.53
N GLY A 197 24.96 -0.25 -11.73
CA GLY A 197 25.00 -0.38 -10.27
C GLY A 197 23.61 -0.36 -9.61
N ARG A 198 22.73 0.54 -10.08
CA ARG A 198 21.35 0.64 -9.61
C ARG A 198 20.55 -0.62 -9.93
N ALA A 199 20.71 -1.16 -11.13
CA ALA A 199 20.05 -2.39 -11.56
C ALA A 199 20.50 -3.62 -10.74
N LEU A 200 21.72 -3.59 -10.19
CA LEU A 200 22.35 -4.70 -9.47
C LEU A 200 22.32 -4.57 -7.94
N ARG A 201 21.75 -3.50 -7.39
CA ARG A 201 21.80 -3.19 -5.94
C ARG A 201 21.26 -4.33 -5.04
N ASP A 202 20.33 -5.12 -5.56
CA ASP A 202 19.62 -6.18 -4.85
C ASP A 202 20.32 -7.55 -4.90
N GLU A 203 21.39 -7.70 -5.70
CA GLU A 203 22.20 -8.92 -5.79
C GLU A 203 22.90 -9.24 -4.46
N ARG A 204 22.83 -10.48 -3.96
CA ARG A 204 23.29 -10.87 -2.63
C ARG A 204 24.47 -11.82 -2.69
N LEU A 205 25.36 -11.72 -1.70
CA LEU A 205 26.49 -12.64 -1.52
C LEU A 205 26.08 -13.89 -0.72
N GLU A 206 25.21 -13.73 0.27
CA GLU A 206 24.81 -14.78 1.22
C GLU A 206 23.31 -15.11 1.07
N PRO A 207 22.89 -16.37 1.31
CA PRO A 207 23.71 -17.53 1.68
C PRO A 207 24.56 -18.11 0.52
N ARG A 208 24.28 -17.69 -0.72
CA ARG A 208 25.08 -17.98 -1.91
C ARG A 208 25.01 -16.78 -2.88
N PRO A 209 26.05 -16.55 -3.72
CA PRO A 209 26.03 -15.46 -4.69
C PRO A 209 24.82 -15.57 -5.62
N THR A 210 24.09 -14.47 -5.79
CA THR A 210 22.99 -14.35 -6.75
C THR A 210 23.51 -14.30 -8.19
N ARG A 211 22.60 -14.38 -9.16
CA ARG A 211 22.90 -14.70 -10.56
C ARG A 211 24.02 -13.87 -11.17
N TRP A 212 23.99 -12.54 -11.00
CA TRP A 212 24.92 -11.64 -11.67
C TRP A 212 26.26 -11.58 -10.94
N LEU A 213 26.26 -11.73 -9.61
CA LEU A 213 27.49 -11.90 -8.84
C LEU A 213 28.20 -13.20 -9.20
N ALA A 214 27.45 -14.30 -9.28
CA ALA A 214 27.97 -15.60 -9.69
C ALA A 214 28.48 -15.59 -11.15
N ALA A 215 27.72 -14.96 -12.07
CA ALA A 215 28.12 -14.83 -13.47
C ALA A 215 29.38 -13.98 -13.63
N ALA A 216 29.45 -12.81 -12.97
CA ALA A 216 30.64 -11.96 -13.01
C ALA A 216 31.88 -12.67 -12.46
N ALA A 217 31.77 -13.41 -11.36
CA ALA A 217 32.89 -14.16 -10.80
C ALA A 217 33.32 -15.37 -11.65
N ARG A 218 32.39 -15.99 -12.40
CA ARG A 218 32.63 -17.19 -13.20
C ARG A 218 33.09 -16.90 -14.62
N GLU A 219 32.51 -15.88 -15.26
CA GLU A 219 32.63 -15.66 -16.71
C GLU A 219 33.63 -14.56 -17.08
N LEU A 220 34.00 -13.68 -16.14
CA LEU A 220 35.04 -12.67 -16.37
C LEU A 220 36.42 -13.19 -15.93
N PRO A 221 37.50 -12.86 -16.69
CA PRO A 221 38.86 -12.99 -16.21
C PRO A 221 39.04 -12.28 -14.86
N ARG A 222 39.68 -12.96 -13.90
CA ARG A 222 39.81 -12.49 -12.51
C ARG A 222 40.44 -11.10 -12.40
N GLU A 223 41.49 -10.84 -13.18
CA GLU A 223 42.15 -9.53 -13.23
C GLU A 223 41.21 -8.43 -13.75
N GLN A 224 40.47 -8.70 -14.84
CA GLN A 224 39.49 -7.78 -15.41
C GLN A 224 38.35 -7.46 -14.42
N ALA A 225 37.90 -8.44 -13.63
CA ALA A 225 36.86 -8.21 -12.63
C ALA A 225 37.36 -7.33 -11.46
N LEU A 226 38.61 -7.52 -11.02
CA LEU A 226 39.22 -6.69 -9.98
C LEU A 226 39.46 -5.25 -10.46
N ASP A 227 40.02 -5.08 -11.66
CA ASP A 227 40.22 -3.75 -12.25
C ASP A 227 38.91 -3.04 -12.53
N GLY A 228 37.91 -3.78 -13.02
CA GLY A 228 36.55 -3.27 -13.19
C GLY A 228 35.95 -2.76 -11.88
N CYS A 229 36.11 -3.49 -10.77
CA CYS A 229 35.64 -3.05 -9.45
C CYS A 229 36.34 -1.77 -9.00
N VAL A 230 37.68 -1.73 -9.04
CA VAL A 230 38.46 -0.56 -8.58
C VAL A 230 38.19 0.66 -9.47
N SER A 231 38.17 0.49 -10.78
CA SER A 231 37.79 1.55 -11.72
C SER A 231 36.38 2.08 -11.45
N ARG A 232 35.40 1.20 -11.18
CA ARG A 232 34.05 1.60 -10.81
C ARG A 232 34.00 2.36 -9.48
N PHE A 233 34.82 1.99 -8.50
CA PHE A 233 34.94 2.71 -7.23
C PHE A 233 35.52 4.10 -7.42
N LEU A 234 36.58 4.24 -8.23
CA LEU A 234 37.23 5.53 -8.50
C LEU A 234 36.33 6.50 -9.26
N ARG A 235 35.45 5.99 -10.14
CA ARG A 235 34.41 6.79 -10.80
C ARG A 235 33.36 7.35 -9.82
N GLY A 236 33.25 6.79 -8.61
CA GLY A 236 32.31 7.23 -7.59
C GLY A 236 30.85 6.92 -7.91
N GLY A 237 29.93 7.43 -7.10
CA GLY A 237 28.49 7.18 -7.22
C GLY A 237 27.83 6.94 -5.88
N GLU A 238 26.51 6.76 -5.89
CA GLU A 238 25.73 6.49 -4.68
C GLU A 238 26.12 5.16 -4.04
N ALA A 239 26.13 5.12 -2.69
CA ALA A 239 26.54 3.93 -1.94
C ALA A 239 25.74 2.67 -2.32
N GLN A 240 24.45 2.84 -2.61
CA GLN A 240 23.56 1.74 -3.04
C GLN A 240 23.93 1.19 -4.43
N ASP A 241 24.41 2.04 -5.35
CA ASP A 241 24.76 1.65 -6.71
C ASP A 241 26.13 0.97 -6.76
N LEU A 242 27.01 1.25 -5.79
CA LEU A 242 28.32 0.59 -5.67
C LEU A 242 28.26 -0.78 -4.97
N ARG A 243 27.12 -1.13 -4.36
CA ARG A 243 26.98 -2.30 -3.48
C ARG A 243 27.28 -3.63 -4.17
N PHE A 244 26.88 -3.77 -5.43
CA PHE A 244 27.19 -4.95 -6.24
C PHE A 244 28.70 -5.14 -6.39
N PHE A 245 29.42 -4.09 -6.76
CA PHE A 245 30.87 -4.13 -6.99
C PHE A 245 31.65 -4.39 -5.70
N VAL A 246 31.20 -3.83 -4.58
CA VAL A 246 31.75 -4.17 -3.25
C VAL A 246 31.61 -5.66 -2.95
N ARG A 247 30.42 -6.23 -3.19
CA ARG A 247 30.16 -7.66 -2.99
C ARG A 247 30.97 -8.55 -3.95
N LEU A 248 31.13 -8.14 -5.21
CA LEU A 248 31.95 -8.85 -6.19
C LEU A 248 33.42 -8.84 -5.76
N HIS A 249 33.95 -7.69 -5.34
CA HIS A 249 35.31 -7.59 -4.82
C HIS A 249 35.52 -8.45 -3.57
N MET A 250 34.58 -8.45 -2.63
CA MET A 250 34.60 -9.34 -1.46
C MET A 250 34.55 -10.82 -1.85
N LEU A 251 33.74 -11.19 -2.85
CA LEU A 251 33.65 -12.56 -3.36
C LEU A 251 34.96 -13.02 -4.02
N LEU A 252 35.64 -12.09 -4.71
CA LEU A 252 36.94 -12.37 -5.32
C LEU A 252 38.05 -12.52 -4.28
N ASP A 253 37.95 -11.86 -3.12
CA ASP A 253 38.92 -11.83 -2.02
C ASP A 253 40.37 -11.67 -2.53
N PRO A 254 40.75 -10.47 -3.01
CA PRO A 254 42.07 -10.29 -3.60
C PRO A 254 43.18 -10.53 -2.58
N THR A 255 44.18 -11.26 -3.03
CA THR A 255 45.40 -11.52 -2.25
C THR A 255 46.26 -10.26 -2.14
N PRO A 256 47.19 -10.17 -1.18
CA PRO A 256 48.10 -9.03 -1.07
C PRO A 256 48.90 -8.76 -2.36
N ALA A 257 49.28 -9.81 -3.11
CA ALA A 257 49.97 -9.68 -4.39
C ALA A 257 49.08 -9.06 -5.49
N GLU A 258 47.78 -9.39 -5.50
CA GLU A 258 46.79 -8.80 -6.41
C GLU A 258 46.41 -7.36 -5.99
N SER A 259 46.46 -7.04 -4.69
CA SER A 259 46.18 -5.70 -4.18
C SER A 259 47.36 -4.74 -4.31
N ALA A 260 48.61 -5.23 -4.29
CA ALA A 260 49.83 -4.43 -4.40
C ALA A 260 49.85 -3.47 -5.61
N PRO A 261 49.55 -3.89 -6.87
CA PRO A 261 49.53 -2.97 -8.01
C PRO A 261 48.41 -1.92 -7.94
N ARG A 262 47.41 -2.11 -7.06
CA ARG A 262 46.23 -1.26 -6.88
C ARG A 262 46.29 -0.42 -5.60
N LEU A 263 47.40 -0.46 -4.86
CA LEU A 263 47.54 0.21 -3.55
C LEU A 263 47.26 1.72 -3.64
N ARG A 264 47.82 2.39 -4.66
CA ARG A 264 47.60 3.83 -4.90
C ARG A 264 46.14 4.15 -5.17
N ASP A 265 45.42 3.27 -5.84
CA ASP A 265 43.99 3.45 -6.10
C ASP A 265 43.15 3.24 -4.83
N TYR A 266 43.51 2.29 -3.96
CA TYR A 266 42.86 2.15 -2.65
C TYR A 266 43.10 3.36 -1.73
N LEU A 267 44.30 3.93 -1.72
CA LEU A 267 44.60 5.17 -0.97
C LEU A 267 43.72 6.33 -1.45
N ARG A 268 43.58 6.51 -2.77
CA ARG A 268 42.71 7.53 -3.38
C ARG A 268 41.23 7.39 -3.03
N LEU A 269 40.77 6.19 -2.68
CA LEU A 269 39.38 5.94 -2.26
C LEU A 269 39.12 6.33 -0.80
N LEU A 270 40.14 6.38 0.06
CA LEU A 270 39.97 6.64 1.50
C LEU A 270 39.30 7.97 1.83
N PRO A 271 39.66 9.14 1.25
CA PRO A 271 39.14 10.41 1.74
C PRO A 271 37.67 10.66 1.39
N SER A 272 37.19 10.19 0.23
CA SER A 272 35.90 10.62 -0.34
C SER A 272 34.98 9.51 -0.83
N ALA A 273 35.44 8.26 -0.97
CA ALA A 273 34.56 7.18 -1.44
C ALA A 273 33.42 6.90 -0.45
N PRO A 274 32.26 6.37 -0.89
CA PRO A 274 31.19 5.97 0.02
C PRO A 274 31.65 5.00 1.12
N GLY A 275 31.05 5.05 2.29
CA GLY A 275 31.57 4.37 3.50
C GLY A 275 31.79 2.86 3.38
N THR A 276 31.06 2.13 2.54
CA THR A 276 31.32 0.69 2.31
C THR A 276 32.57 0.46 1.45
N VAL A 277 32.81 1.33 0.46
CA VAL A 277 34.00 1.29 -0.41
C VAL A 277 35.23 1.74 0.37
N ALA A 278 35.12 2.81 1.16
CA ALA A 278 36.22 3.28 2.02
C ALA A 278 36.62 2.21 3.06
N GLU A 279 35.66 1.44 3.59
CA GLU A 279 35.96 0.34 4.51
C GLU A 279 36.71 -0.80 3.85
N LEU A 280 36.31 -1.18 2.64
CA LEU A 280 36.99 -2.15 1.81
C LEU A 280 38.41 -1.68 1.44
N ALA A 281 38.56 -0.43 0.99
CA ALA A 281 39.86 0.15 0.65
C ALA A 281 40.79 0.19 1.88
N ALA A 282 40.30 0.64 3.03
CA ALA A 282 41.07 0.65 4.28
C ALA A 282 41.50 -0.75 4.72
N GLU A 283 40.69 -1.78 4.47
CA GLU A 283 41.06 -3.17 4.73
C GLU A 283 42.16 -3.66 3.78
N GLN A 284 42.11 -3.29 2.50
CA GLN A 284 43.17 -3.63 1.54
C GLN A 284 44.49 -2.91 1.86
N VAL A 285 44.43 -1.63 2.22
CA VAL A 285 45.59 -0.86 2.69
C VAL A 285 46.18 -1.50 3.96
N ARG A 286 45.34 -1.95 4.89
CA ARG A 286 45.78 -2.68 6.10
C ARG A 286 46.48 -4.00 5.76
N ARG A 287 45.95 -4.77 4.80
CA ARG A 287 46.56 -6.03 4.35
C ARG A 287 47.90 -5.82 3.64
N ALA A 288 48.14 -4.63 3.10
CA ALA A 288 49.39 -4.25 2.45
C ALA A 288 50.49 -3.74 3.42
N MET A 289 50.22 -3.68 4.74
CA MET A 289 51.24 -3.25 5.70
C MET A 289 52.42 -4.25 5.78
N PRO A 290 53.67 -3.76 5.98
CA PRO A 290 54.05 -2.35 6.22
C PRO A 290 54.01 -1.49 4.95
N LEU A 291 53.45 -0.28 5.07
CA LEU A 291 53.46 0.74 4.01
C LEU A 291 54.74 1.56 4.09
N ASP A 292 55.06 2.29 3.01
CA ASP A 292 56.00 3.39 3.13
C ASP A 292 55.42 4.50 4.03
N HIS A 293 56.30 5.32 4.61
CA HIS A 293 55.89 6.33 5.60
C HIS A 293 54.94 7.37 4.99
N ALA A 294 55.18 7.78 3.74
CA ALA A 294 54.34 8.77 3.06
C ALA A 294 52.91 8.25 2.86
N ASP A 295 52.75 6.98 2.47
CA ASP A 295 51.46 6.33 2.26
C ASP A 295 50.71 6.10 3.57
N LEU A 296 51.45 5.86 4.67
CA LEU A 296 50.86 5.77 6.00
C LEU A 296 50.31 7.11 6.48
N VAL A 297 51.06 8.19 6.29
CA VAL A 297 50.61 9.55 6.63
C VAL A 297 49.40 9.92 5.77
N GLU A 298 49.46 9.72 4.45
CA GLU A 298 48.34 9.94 3.52
C GLU A 298 47.08 9.18 3.95
N ALA A 299 47.22 7.90 4.31
CA ALA A 299 46.09 7.08 4.76
C ALA A 299 45.49 7.57 6.08
N VAL A 300 46.30 8.00 7.05
CA VAL A 300 45.84 8.51 8.34
C VAL A 300 45.13 9.85 8.19
N ASP A 301 45.69 10.77 7.39
CA ASP A 301 45.05 12.05 7.06
C ASP A 301 43.71 11.83 6.37
N ALA A 302 43.69 10.96 5.34
CA ALA A 302 42.46 10.63 4.62
C ALA A 302 41.38 10.04 5.53
N LEU A 303 41.75 9.15 6.46
CA LEU A 303 40.80 8.53 7.39
C LEU A 303 40.27 9.48 8.47
N THR A 304 41.09 10.41 8.95
CA THR A 304 40.72 11.39 10.00
C THR A 304 39.91 12.56 9.47
N PHE A 305 40.10 12.92 8.19
CA PHE A 305 39.30 13.93 7.49
C PHE A 305 37.83 13.55 7.29
N ARG A 306 37.51 12.25 7.28
CA ARG A 306 36.15 11.77 7.04
C ARG A 306 35.18 12.11 8.17
N ASP A 307 33.92 12.35 7.79
CA ASP A 307 32.82 12.61 8.73
C ASP A 307 32.40 11.37 9.55
N GLU A 308 32.70 10.15 9.09
CA GLU A 308 32.29 8.94 9.78
C GLU A 308 33.27 8.54 10.90
N ALA A 309 32.79 8.59 12.14
CA ALA A 309 33.58 8.36 13.35
C ALA A 309 34.39 7.06 13.37
N LYS A 310 33.92 5.99 12.70
CA LYS A 310 34.62 4.70 12.63
C LYS A 310 35.95 4.79 11.87
N PHE A 311 36.02 5.64 10.84
CA PHE A 311 37.22 5.84 10.03
C PHE A 311 38.21 6.74 10.74
N ALA A 312 37.75 7.87 11.27
CA ALA A 312 38.59 8.74 12.07
C ALA A 312 39.19 7.99 13.27
N ALA A 313 38.38 7.17 13.97
CA ALA A 313 38.90 6.31 15.04
C ALA A 313 39.90 5.24 14.55
N ARG A 314 39.77 4.73 13.31
CA ARG A 314 40.76 3.82 12.70
C ARG A 314 42.06 4.55 12.38
N GLY A 315 41.99 5.75 11.78
CA GLY A 315 43.15 6.60 11.51
C GLY A 315 43.91 6.97 12.80
N LEU A 316 43.21 7.42 13.84
CA LEU A 316 43.80 7.71 15.15
C LEU A 316 44.45 6.49 15.82
N ARG A 317 43.97 5.27 15.54
CA ARG A 317 44.62 4.04 16.03
C ARG A 317 45.91 3.74 15.25
N TRP A 318 45.91 3.90 13.93
CA TRP A 318 47.11 3.72 13.10
C TRP A 318 48.19 4.74 13.45
N LEU A 319 47.78 5.99 13.67
CA LEU A 319 48.63 7.06 14.23
C LEU A 319 49.24 6.66 15.58
N ASP A 320 48.41 6.24 16.56
CA ASP A 320 48.91 5.82 17.89
C ASP A 320 49.85 4.61 17.80
N GLN A 321 49.68 3.73 16.81
CA GLN A 321 50.59 2.61 16.56
C GLN A 321 51.91 3.07 15.91
N ALA A 322 51.85 3.98 14.94
CA ALA A 322 53.03 4.52 14.26
C ALA A 322 53.96 5.27 15.24
N ILE A 323 53.41 6.19 16.05
CA ILE A 323 54.17 6.95 17.04
C ILE A 323 54.78 6.03 18.12
N ARG A 324 54.11 4.92 18.47
CA ARG A 324 54.67 3.93 19.42
C ARG A 324 55.83 3.13 18.82
N ALA A 325 55.78 2.86 17.51
CA ALA A 325 56.82 2.12 16.82
C ALA A 325 58.05 3.00 16.55
N ASP A 326 57.82 4.25 16.16
CA ASP A 326 58.84 5.25 15.90
C ASP A 326 58.38 6.63 16.41
N PRO A 327 58.89 7.12 17.55
CA PRO A 327 58.51 8.43 18.08
C PRO A 327 58.96 9.62 17.21
N GLU A 328 59.95 9.47 16.33
CA GLU A 328 60.49 10.57 15.52
C GLU A 328 59.49 11.04 14.44
N VAL A 329 58.56 10.19 14.02
CA VAL A 329 57.54 10.52 13.01
C VAL A 329 56.31 11.24 13.56
N ALA A 330 56.27 11.55 14.86
CA ALA A 330 55.09 12.15 15.50
C ALA A 330 54.65 13.48 14.86
N ALA A 331 55.61 14.29 14.42
CA ALA A 331 55.37 15.59 13.79
C ALA A 331 54.48 15.48 12.53
N ASP A 332 54.63 14.41 11.75
CA ASP A 332 53.92 14.24 10.48
C ASP A 332 52.42 13.97 10.66
N PHE A 333 51.98 13.63 11.87
CA PHE A 333 50.58 13.31 12.17
C PHE A 333 49.81 14.45 12.87
N VAL A 334 50.43 15.62 13.04
CA VAL A 334 49.77 16.77 13.70
C VAL A 334 48.52 17.21 12.94
N THR A 335 48.57 17.22 11.60
CA THR A 335 47.43 17.57 10.73
C THR A 335 46.22 16.65 10.95
N ALA A 336 46.44 15.34 11.02
CA ALA A 336 45.39 14.37 11.33
C ALA A 336 44.73 14.60 12.70
N LEU A 337 45.54 14.95 13.72
CA LEU A 337 45.04 15.22 15.08
C LEU A 337 44.19 16.49 15.14
N THR A 338 44.66 17.59 14.55
CA THR A 338 43.92 18.87 14.54
C THR A 338 42.66 18.77 13.69
N THR A 339 42.70 18.04 12.57
CA THR A 339 41.51 17.73 11.76
C THR A 339 40.45 16.99 12.59
N ALA A 340 40.88 16.02 13.42
CA ALA A 340 39.98 15.29 14.29
C ALA A 340 39.35 16.14 15.41
N TYR A 341 39.90 17.31 15.76
CA TYR A 341 39.27 18.24 16.71
C TYR A 341 38.01 18.90 16.15
N ALA A 342 37.91 19.06 14.84
CA ALA A 342 36.73 19.60 14.15
C ALA A 342 35.66 18.53 13.84
N HIS A 343 35.90 17.27 14.23
CA HIS A 343 35.02 16.16 13.89
C HIS A 343 33.67 16.24 14.63
N LYS A 344 32.56 15.93 13.93
CA LYS A 344 31.18 16.00 14.47
C LYS A 344 30.96 15.09 15.69
N SER A 345 31.61 13.93 15.71
CA SER A 345 31.57 12.99 16.84
C SER A 345 32.40 13.46 18.03
N PHE A 346 31.75 13.59 19.20
CA PHE A 346 32.42 13.85 20.48
C PHE A 346 33.47 12.79 20.82
N ASP A 347 33.19 11.52 20.55
CA ASP A 347 34.11 10.42 20.92
C ASP A 347 35.43 10.51 20.14
N VAL A 348 35.38 10.95 18.88
CA VAL A 348 36.58 11.21 18.05
C VAL A 348 37.36 12.40 18.59
N ARG A 349 36.66 13.51 18.87
CA ARG A 349 37.29 14.72 19.46
C ARG A 349 37.97 14.41 20.80
N ASN A 350 37.28 13.70 21.69
CA ASN A 350 37.83 13.27 22.98
C ASN A 350 39.05 12.36 22.78
N ARG A 351 38.99 11.40 21.85
CA ARG A 351 40.12 10.50 21.58
C ARG A 351 41.34 11.23 21.01
N ALA A 352 41.12 12.19 20.11
CA ALA A 352 42.19 13.02 19.57
C ALA A 352 42.87 13.83 20.69
N VAL A 353 42.08 14.48 21.56
CA VAL A 353 42.58 15.21 22.74
C VAL A 353 43.36 14.30 23.68
N GLU A 354 42.87 13.09 23.97
CA GLU A 354 43.60 12.11 24.78
C GLU A 354 44.97 11.75 24.18
N LEU A 355 45.04 11.55 22.86
CA LEU A 355 46.30 11.23 22.18
C LEU A 355 47.27 12.42 22.19
N THR A 356 46.77 13.64 21.98
CA THR A 356 47.57 14.86 22.07
C THR A 356 48.13 15.07 23.46
N LEU A 357 47.34 14.85 24.51
CA LEU A 357 47.81 14.93 25.89
C LEU A 357 48.82 13.82 26.22
N LYS A 358 48.57 12.60 25.74
CA LYS A 358 49.45 11.44 25.94
C LYS A 358 50.85 11.67 25.37
N TYR A 359 50.95 12.28 24.18
CA TYR A 359 52.21 12.52 23.48
C TYR A 359 52.69 13.97 23.52
N ALA A 360 52.20 14.76 24.48
CA ALA A 360 52.41 16.21 24.54
C ALA A 360 53.88 16.66 24.41
N GLY A 361 54.85 15.87 24.93
CA GLY A 361 56.27 16.18 24.83
C GLY A 361 56.83 16.10 23.39
N LEU A 362 56.26 15.26 22.53
CA LEU A 362 56.67 15.11 21.12
C LEU A 362 56.07 16.21 20.23
N PHE A 363 55.04 16.91 20.71
CA PHE A 363 54.36 17.97 19.97
C PHE A 363 54.76 19.39 20.41
N ALA A 364 55.82 19.54 21.22
CA ALA A 364 56.24 20.83 21.76
C ALA A 364 56.49 21.89 20.67
N ASP A 365 57.13 21.49 19.56
CA ASP A 365 57.42 22.38 18.42
C ASP A 365 56.18 22.70 17.54
N HIS A 366 55.05 22.04 17.80
CA HIS A 366 53.79 22.18 17.05
C HIS A 366 52.65 22.79 17.89
N THR A 367 53.00 23.43 19.01
CA THR A 367 52.05 24.02 19.96
C THR A 367 51.08 25.00 19.30
N GLY A 368 51.54 25.80 18.33
CA GLY A 368 50.69 26.74 17.58
C GLY A 368 49.52 26.05 16.87
N ALA A 369 49.79 24.98 16.11
CA ALA A 369 48.74 24.24 15.39
C ALA A 369 47.74 23.55 16.32
N ILE A 370 48.20 23.06 17.48
CA ILE A 370 47.34 22.44 18.50
C ILE A 370 46.41 23.47 19.13
N LEU A 371 46.94 24.64 19.51
CA LEU A 371 46.17 25.73 20.11
C LEU A 371 45.21 26.35 19.10
N ASP A 372 45.62 26.52 17.84
CA ASP A 372 44.73 26.93 16.76
C ASP A 372 43.57 25.95 16.63
N GLY A 373 43.74 24.65 16.83
CA GLY A 373 42.64 23.69 16.77
C GLY A 373 41.68 23.69 17.98
N VAL A 374 42.01 24.36 19.10
CA VAL A 374 41.21 24.31 20.34
C VAL A 374 39.81 24.89 20.17
N HIS A 375 39.63 25.89 19.32
CA HIS A 375 38.32 26.52 19.09
C HIS A 375 37.28 25.58 18.45
N HIS A 376 37.72 24.46 17.87
CA HIS A 376 36.83 23.42 17.33
C HIS A 376 36.33 22.43 18.40
N LEU A 377 36.92 22.44 19.60
CA LEU A 377 36.58 21.54 20.69
C LEU A 377 35.51 22.14 21.60
N PRO A 378 34.67 21.28 22.22
CA PRO A 378 33.83 21.71 23.34
C PRO A 378 34.69 22.28 24.47
N THR A 379 34.18 23.30 25.18
CA THR A 379 34.89 24.06 26.21
C THR A 379 35.65 23.20 27.20
N GLY A 380 35.03 22.14 27.72
CA GLY A 380 35.67 21.23 28.69
C GLY A 380 36.82 20.38 28.12
N LEU A 381 36.85 20.10 26.81
CA LEU A 381 37.98 19.44 26.15
C LEU A 381 39.05 20.45 25.75
N GLY A 382 38.64 21.62 25.26
CA GLY A 382 39.54 22.71 24.90
C GLY A 382 40.34 23.24 26.08
N ALA A 383 39.71 23.39 27.25
CA ALA A 383 40.36 23.81 28.49
C ALA A 383 41.54 22.91 28.89
N LYS A 384 41.40 21.58 28.73
CA LYS A 384 42.46 20.61 29.06
C LYS A 384 43.69 20.77 28.16
N LEU A 385 43.48 21.06 26.88
CA LEU A 385 44.59 21.32 25.95
C LEU A 385 45.21 22.69 26.20
N ALA A 386 44.40 23.72 26.40
CA ALA A 386 44.85 25.07 26.72
C ALA A 386 45.73 25.10 27.98
N GLU A 387 45.33 24.40 29.05
CA GLU A 387 46.11 24.27 30.29
C GLU A 387 47.46 23.58 30.05
N ARG A 388 47.51 22.56 29.20
CA ARG A 388 48.73 21.76 28.96
C ARG A 388 49.73 22.45 28.02
N PHE A 389 49.24 23.17 27.01
CA PHE A 389 50.05 23.80 25.96
C PHE A 389 50.18 25.33 26.12
N GLY A 390 49.58 25.93 27.15
CA GLY A 390 49.75 27.35 27.51
C GLY A 390 48.86 28.33 26.74
N GLY A 391 47.65 27.92 26.35
CA GLY A 391 46.67 28.76 25.64
C GLY A 391 45.58 29.36 26.54
N GLU A 392 44.79 30.28 26.00
CA GLU A 392 43.62 30.83 26.70
C GLU A 392 42.53 29.75 26.87
N VAL A 393 42.00 29.62 28.08
CA VAL A 393 40.91 28.70 28.38
C VAL A 393 39.62 29.26 27.77
N PRO A 394 38.94 28.55 26.85
CA PRO A 394 37.68 29.04 26.30
C PRO A 394 36.67 29.24 27.44
N ILE A 395 36.10 30.44 27.56
CA ILE A 395 35.04 30.74 28.52
C ILE A 395 33.72 30.32 27.88
N GLU A 396 32.88 29.60 28.64
CA GLU A 396 31.52 29.27 28.21
C GLU A 396 30.73 30.58 28.05
N GLU A 397 30.54 31.04 26.82
CA GLU A 397 29.54 32.08 26.54
C GLU A 397 28.19 31.50 27.00
N LEU A 398 27.65 32.10 28.06
CA LEU A 398 26.27 31.90 28.51
C LEU A 398 25.36 32.22 27.31
N LEU A 399 25.06 31.20 26.50
CA LEU A 399 24.19 31.33 25.33
C LEU A 399 22.94 32.10 25.75
N GLU A 400 22.76 33.26 25.13
CA GLU A 400 21.67 34.19 25.36
C GLU A 400 20.34 33.44 25.48
N ARG A 401 19.48 33.88 26.40
CA ARG A 401 18.16 33.30 26.62
C ARG A 401 17.40 33.32 25.29
N LYS A 402 17.26 32.15 24.65
CA LYS A 402 16.55 32.00 23.37
C LYS A 402 15.15 32.60 23.49
N GLU A 403 14.86 33.61 22.68
CA GLU A 403 13.53 34.19 22.55
C GLU A 403 12.67 33.31 21.65
N PHE A 404 11.41 33.09 22.03
CA PHE A 404 10.44 32.28 21.30
C PHE A 404 9.24 33.15 20.89
N PRO A 405 8.64 32.92 19.72
CA PRO A 405 7.42 33.61 19.32
C PRO A 405 6.25 33.23 20.25
N PRO A 406 5.24 34.12 20.41
CA PRO A 406 4.03 33.79 21.15
C PRO A 406 3.19 32.73 20.43
N LEU A 407 2.36 32.02 21.18
CA LEU A 407 1.37 31.10 20.60
C LEU A 407 0.37 31.87 19.70
N PRO A 408 -0.15 31.24 18.63
CA PRO A 408 -1.10 31.87 17.74
C PRO A 408 -2.42 32.19 18.45
N GLU A 409 -3.13 33.21 17.97
CA GLU A 409 -4.49 33.51 18.44
C GLU A 409 -5.46 32.43 17.95
N PRO A 410 -6.37 31.91 18.82
CA PRO A 410 -7.39 30.96 18.40
C PRO A 410 -8.29 31.55 17.30
N PRO A 411 -8.56 30.82 16.21
CA PRO A 411 -9.45 31.30 15.15
C PRO A 411 -10.86 31.59 15.66
N GLU A 412 -11.45 32.69 15.16
CA GLU A 412 -12.82 33.07 15.46
C GLU A 412 -13.84 32.08 14.85
N ALA A 413 -14.96 31.88 15.57
CA ALA A 413 -16.07 31.06 15.10
C ALA A 413 -16.72 31.68 13.85
N ARG A 414 -16.80 30.91 12.76
CA ARG A 414 -17.41 31.33 11.49
C ARG A 414 -18.81 30.75 11.34
N ARG A 415 -19.75 31.56 10.83
CA ARG A 415 -21.12 31.12 10.49
C ARG A 415 -21.09 30.09 9.37
N PHE A 416 -21.98 29.10 9.45
CA PHE A 416 -22.19 28.15 8.36
C PHE A 416 -22.83 28.87 7.16
N PRO A 417 -22.42 28.59 5.90
CA PRO A 417 -22.96 29.27 4.73
C PRO A 417 -24.44 28.95 4.48
N GLU A 418 -25.15 29.88 3.84
CA GLU A 418 -26.57 29.69 3.47
C GLU A 418 -26.78 28.49 2.54
N PRO A 419 -27.92 27.77 2.67
CA PRO A 419 -28.30 26.68 1.79
C PRO A 419 -28.26 27.03 0.31
N SER A 420 -27.84 26.09 -0.53
CA SER A 420 -27.85 26.25 -2.00
C SER A 420 -28.02 24.88 -2.66
N ILE A 421 -28.86 24.81 -3.69
CA ILE A 421 -29.04 23.59 -4.51
C ILE A 421 -27.91 23.37 -5.53
N PHE A 422 -27.12 24.41 -5.82
CA PHE A 422 -25.89 24.35 -6.62
C PHE A 422 -24.76 25.01 -5.84
N PRO A 423 -24.29 24.35 -4.77
CA PRO A 423 -23.25 24.92 -3.93
C PRO A 423 -21.89 24.80 -4.63
N TYR A 424 -21.01 25.76 -4.35
CA TYR A 424 -19.61 25.73 -4.79
C TYR A 424 -18.73 26.10 -3.60
N HIS A 425 -18.24 25.10 -2.87
CA HIS A 425 -17.29 25.27 -1.77
C HIS A 425 -16.12 24.29 -1.94
N HIS A 426 -14.96 24.66 -1.41
CA HIS A 426 -13.78 23.81 -1.52
C HIS A 426 -13.87 22.52 -0.67
N GLU A 427 -14.79 22.45 0.29
CA GLU A 427 -14.95 21.31 1.19
C GLU A 427 -16.27 20.58 0.91
N ARG A 428 -16.18 19.32 0.49
CA ARG A 428 -17.31 18.51 0.01
C ARG A 428 -18.46 18.39 1.01
N TRP A 429 -18.17 18.22 2.30
CA TRP A 429 -19.20 18.04 3.33
C TRP A 429 -20.08 19.28 3.54
N ILE A 430 -19.51 20.48 3.34
CA ILE A 430 -20.24 21.75 3.44
C ILE A 430 -21.28 21.83 2.33
N ASP A 431 -20.87 21.51 1.11
CA ASP A 431 -21.76 21.48 -0.04
C ASP A 431 -22.87 20.44 0.12
N GLN A 432 -22.56 19.28 0.71
CA GLN A 432 -23.55 18.25 1.01
C GLN A 432 -24.65 18.71 1.98
N GLU A 433 -24.27 19.35 3.09
CA GLU A 433 -25.23 19.90 4.07
C GLU A 433 -26.05 21.08 3.50
N ARG A 434 -25.41 21.96 2.73
CA ARG A 434 -26.08 23.09 2.07
C ARG A 434 -27.09 22.63 1.03
N TRP A 435 -26.73 21.60 0.27
CA TRP A 435 -27.60 21.00 -0.73
C TRP A 435 -28.81 20.33 -0.09
N LEU A 436 -28.60 19.50 0.95
CA LEU A 436 -29.68 18.83 1.67
C LEU A 436 -30.69 19.84 2.24
N ALA A 437 -30.20 20.89 2.91
CA ALA A 437 -31.04 21.93 3.47
C ALA A 437 -31.85 22.66 2.39
N ALA A 438 -31.23 23.00 1.26
CA ALA A 438 -31.89 23.68 0.14
C ALA A 438 -32.89 22.79 -0.58
N PHE A 439 -32.59 21.50 -0.74
CA PHE A 439 -33.47 20.53 -1.38
C PHE A 439 -34.77 20.36 -0.57
N VAL A 440 -34.66 20.14 0.74
CA VAL A 440 -35.83 19.96 1.62
C VAL A 440 -36.68 21.22 1.70
N ALA A 441 -36.05 22.38 1.97
CA ALA A 441 -36.76 23.66 2.03
C ALA A 441 -37.42 24.02 0.69
N GLY A 442 -36.74 23.77 -0.44
CA GLY A 442 -37.26 24.03 -1.77
C GLY A 442 -38.47 23.19 -2.15
N ILE A 443 -38.58 21.95 -1.63
CA ILE A 443 -39.78 21.12 -1.82
C ILE A 443 -40.99 21.73 -1.10
N ALA A 444 -40.79 22.25 0.11
CA ALA A 444 -41.85 22.83 0.92
C ALA A 444 -42.30 24.22 0.42
N ASP A 445 -41.37 25.02 -0.11
CA ASP A 445 -41.63 26.35 -0.67
C ASP A 445 -42.31 26.28 -2.05
N ASP A 446 -41.62 25.71 -3.06
CA ASP A 446 -42.16 25.52 -4.41
C ASP A 446 -41.54 24.26 -5.06
N ARG A 447 -42.19 23.12 -4.80
CA ARG A 447 -41.81 21.81 -5.37
C ARG A 447 -41.70 21.81 -6.89
N ALA A 448 -42.54 22.58 -7.59
CA ALA A 448 -42.54 22.62 -9.04
C ALA A 448 -41.35 23.41 -9.58
N GLU A 449 -41.00 24.51 -8.93
CA GLU A 449 -39.81 25.29 -9.29
C GLU A 449 -38.51 24.51 -9.02
N LEU A 450 -38.39 23.88 -7.85
CA LEU A 450 -37.21 23.06 -7.55
C LEU A 450 -37.04 21.93 -8.58
N ARG A 451 -38.14 21.27 -8.96
CA ARG A 451 -38.14 20.25 -10.01
C ARG A 451 -37.60 20.80 -11.33
N ARG A 452 -38.08 21.96 -11.79
CA ARG A 452 -37.58 22.60 -13.03
C ARG A 452 -36.10 22.92 -12.97
N ARG A 453 -35.61 23.34 -11.80
CA ARG A 453 -34.18 23.67 -11.62
C ARG A 453 -33.28 22.43 -11.66
N LEU A 454 -33.75 21.29 -11.15
CA LEU A 454 -32.99 20.04 -11.11
C LEU A 454 -33.10 19.21 -12.41
N GLU A 455 -34.14 19.44 -13.22
CA GLU A 455 -34.41 18.69 -14.45
C GLU A 455 -33.20 18.62 -15.41
N PRO A 456 -32.51 19.73 -15.77
CA PRO A 456 -31.33 19.66 -16.64
C PRO A 456 -30.20 18.80 -16.06
N HIS A 457 -30.01 18.84 -14.73
CA HIS A 457 -28.96 18.09 -14.06
C HIS A 457 -29.28 16.58 -14.03
N VAL A 458 -30.55 16.22 -13.81
CA VAL A 458 -31.00 14.81 -13.86
C VAL A 458 -30.93 14.25 -15.28
N GLU A 459 -31.20 15.05 -16.30
CA GLU A 459 -31.08 14.65 -17.71
C GLU A 459 -29.62 14.44 -18.14
N GLN A 460 -28.69 15.24 -17.60
CA GLN A 460 -27.24 15.10 -17.82
C GLN A 460 -26.62 13.96 -17.00
N ASP A 461 -27.29 13.48 -15.95
CA ASP A 461 -26.79 12.41 -15.08
C ASP A 461 -26.81 11.03 -15.74
N ARG A 462 -25.60 10.54 -16.03
CA ARG A 462 -25.28 9.24 -16.64
C ARG A 462 -25.78 8.03 -15.87
N GLY A 463 -26.13 8.17 -14.60
CA GLY A 463 -26.78 7.12 -13.82
C GLY A 463 -25.88 5.98 -13.37
N TYR A 464 -24.57 6.18 -13.25
CA TYR A 464 -23.65 5.16 -12.71
C TYR A 464 -24.08 4.68 -11.31
N TRP A 465 -24.72 5.53 -10.51
CA TRP A 465 -25.29 5.14 -9.21
C TRP A 465 -26.52 4.21 -9.33
N ARG A 466 -27.19 4.15 -10.49
CA ARG A 466 -28.38 3.31 -10.71
C ARG A 466 -28.05 1.83 -10.82
N SER A 467 -26.85 1.50 -11.31
CA SER A 467 -26.35 0.11 -11.44
C SER A 467 -25.82 -0.46 -10.12
N ARG A 468 -25.62 0.36 -9.09
CA ARG A 468 -25.16 -0.08 -7.78
C ARG A 468 -26.31 -0.67 -6.94
N GLU A 469 -26.10 -1.88 -6.43
CA GLU A 469 -27.04 -2.51 -5.48
C GLU A 469 -27.04 -1.81 -4.11
N VAL A 470 -25.95 -1.12 -3.77
CA VAL A 470 -25.72 -0.40 -2.51
C VAL A 470 -25.18 1.00 -2.80
N ARG A 471 -25.64 2.02 -2.08
CA ARG A 471 -25.12 3.39 -2.16
C ARG A 471 -24.26 3.73 -0.97
N THR A 472 -22.96 3.87 -1.21
CA THR A 472 -21.96 4.24 -0.19
C THR A 472 -21.54 5.70 -0.25
N ASP A 473 -21.79 6.42 -1.36
CA ASP A 473 -21.41 7.83 -1.51
C ASP A 473 -22.64 8.74 -1.29
N PRO A 474 -22.57 9.78 -0.42
CA PRO A 474 -23.63 10.78 -0.29
C PRO A 474 -24.03 11.46 -1.61
N ASP A 475 -23.14 11.62 -2.58
CA ASP A 475 -23.47 12.25 -3.85
C ASP A 475 -24.37 11.33 -4.71
N ASP A 476 -24.18 10.01 -4.65
CA ASP A 476 -25.09 9.02 -5.25
C ASP A 476 -26.52 9.16 -4.66
N TRP A 477 -26.62 9.51 -3.38
CA TRP A 477 -27.90 9.76 -2.71
C TRP A 477 -28.54 11.09 -3.14
N GLN A 478 -27.76 12.15 -3.34
CA GLN A 478 -28.27 13.42 -3.87
C GLN A 478 -28.80 13.28 -5.29
N SER A 479 -28.10 12.52 -6.14
CA SER A 479 -28.57 12.19 -7.48
C SER A 479 -29.85 11.35 -7.45
N ALA A 480 -29.95 10.37 -6.54
CA ALA A 480 -31.16 9.58 -6.36
C ALA A 480 -32.37 10.41 -5.91
N LEU A 481 -32.18 11.32 -4.94
CA LEU A 481 -33.22 12.25 -4.48
C LEU A 481 -33.68 13.19 -5.61
N SER A 482 -32.73 13.73 -6.38
CA SER A 482 -33.02 14.58 -7.54
C SER A 482 -33.81 13.84 -8.60
N ALA A 483 -33.38 12.61 -8.94
CA ALA A 483 -34.03 11.76 -9.91
C ALA A 483 -35.45 11.37 -9.48
N GLU A 484 -35.66 11.04 -8.20
CA GLU A 484 -36.99 10.72 -7.66
C GLU A 484 -37.93 11.93 -7.66
N LEU A 485 -37.42 13.15 -7.41
CA LEU A 485 -38.23 14.37 -7.49
C LEU A 485 -38.61 14.72 -8.94
N VAL A 486 -37.67 14.63 -9.87
CA VAL A 486 -37.86 14.93 -11.30
C VAL A 486 -38.68 13.86 -12.00
N THR A 487 -38.42 12.58 -11.72
CA THR A 487 -39.15 11.44 -12.26
C THR A 487 -39.57 10.52 -11.12
N PRO A 488 -40.74 10.76 -10.49
CA PRO A 488 -41.25 9.92 -9.41
C PRO A 488 -41.33 8.45 -9.82
N GLY A 489 -40.84 7.56 -8.96
CA GLY A 489 -40.71 6.12 -9.21
C GLY A 489 -39.48 5.72 -10.02
N SER A 490 -38.59 6.64 -10.39
CA SER A 490 -37.33 6.33 -11.08
C SER A 490 -36.31 5.63 -10.19
N VAL A 491 -36.50 5.68 -8.86
CA VAL A 491 -35.66 4.99 -7.87
C VAL A 491 -36.47 3.94 -7.12
N PRO A 492 -36.79 2.80 -7.76
CA PRO A 492 -37.61 1.77 -7.13
C PRO A 492 -36.87 1.10 -5.97
N GLU A 493 -37.64 0.72 -4.95
CA GLU A 493 -37.19 -0.15 -3.86
C GLU A 493 -36.72 -1.50 -4.40
N LEU A 494 -35.75 -2.10 -3.71
CA LEU A 494 -35.44 -3.49 -3.98
C LEU A 494 -36.64 -4.36 -3.56
N PRO A 495 -37.08 -5.30 -4.42
CA PRO A 495 -38.16 -6.22 -4.05
C PRO A 495 -37.75 -7.10 -2.86
N PRO A 496 -38.70 -7.60 -2.05
CA PRO A 496 -38.42 -8.56 -0.98
C PRO A 496 -37.57 -9.73 -1.46
N ILE A 497 -36.78 -10.32 -0.57
CA ILE A 497 -35.98 -11.49 -0.90
C ILE A 497 -36.91 -12.63 -1.35
N GLY A 498 -36.82 -12.98 -2.62
CA GLY A 498 -37.57 -14.09 -3.21
C GLY A 498 -36.74 -15.37 -3.28
N PRO A 499 -37.32 -16.47 -3.78
CA PRO A 499 -36.57 -17.68 -4.04
C PRO A 499 -35.52 -17.44 -5.12
N GLU A 500 -34.27 -17.75 -4.80
CA GLU A 500 -33.14 -17.62 -5.69
C GLU A 500 -32.84 -18.95 -6.37
N LYS A 501 -32.69 -18.91 -7.70
CA LYS A 501 -32.15 -20.05 -8.44
C LYS A 501 -30.65 -19.89 -8.57
N PHE A 502 -29.91 -20.92 -8.18
CA PHE A 502 -28.47 -20.96 -8.33
C PHE A 502 -28.01 -22.34 -8.78
N TRP A 503 -26.85 -22.39 -9.40
CA TRP A 503 -26.19 -23.65 -9.76
C TRP A 503 -25.37 -24.15 -8.57
N ASP A 504 -25.72 -25.33 -8.07
CA ASP A 504 -24.87 -26.06 -7.12
C ASP A 504 -23.59 -26.48 -7.82
N GLY A 505 -22.46 -26.45 -7.13
CA GLY A 505 -21.17 -26.84 -7.73
C GLY A 505 -21.11 -28.33 -8.06
N ALA A 506 -20.23 -28.70 -8.98
CA ALA A 506 -19.87 -30.10 -9.18
C ALA A 506 -19.22 -30.67 -7.92
N ASN A 507 -19.52 -31.92 -7.59
CA ASN A 507 -18.84 -32.64 -6.52
C ASN A 507 -18.13 -33.88 -7.07
N HIS A 508 -16.90 -34.10 -6.62
CA HIS A 508 -16.06 -35.21 -7.03
C HIS A 508 -15.58 -35.98 -5.80
N SER A 509 -15.67 -37.30 -5.85
CA SER A 509 -15.04 -38.18 -4.87
C SER A 509 -14.25 -39.26 -5.60
N VAL A 510 -13.07 -39.61 -5.11
CA VAL A 510 -12.20 -40.62 -5.71
C VAL A 510 -11.99 -41.77 -4.74
N GLY A 511 -12.36 -42.98 -5.16
CA GLY A 511 -11.98 -44.23 -4.53
C GLY A 511 -10.92 -44.95 -5.37
N VAL A 512 -9.91 -45.51 -4.72
CA VAL A 512 -8.87 -46.32 -5.39
C VAL A 512 -8.63 -47.57 -4.57
N ARG A 513 -8.69 -48.74 -5.21
CA ARG A 513 -8.51 -50.04 -4.55
C ARG A 513 -7.75 -51.04 -5.42
N VAL A 514 -7.12 -52.02 -4.78
CA VAL A 514 -6.46 -53.15 -5.48
C VAL A 514 -7.52 -54.18 -5.89
N LEU A 515 -7.39 -54.70 -7.11
CA LEU A 515 -8.23 -55.76 -7.68
C LEU A 515 -7.41 -57.02 -7.95
N THR A 516 -8.03 -58.19 -7.84
CA THR A 516 -7.47 -59.42 -8.38
C THR A 516 -7.77 -59.48 -9.88
N ARG A 517 -6.78 -59.83 -10.70
CA ARG A 517 -6.93 -59.90 -12.15
C ARG A 517 -7.94 -61.00 -12.53
N GLY A 518 -9.15 -60.60 -12.96
CA GLY A 518 -10.29 -61.49 -13.26
C GLY A 518 -11.47 -61.40 -12.27
N GLU A 519 -11.39 -60.55 -11.25
CA GLU A 519 -12.46 -60.24 -10.30
C GLU A 519 -13.47 -59.25 -10.93
N GLU A 520 -14.77 -59.53 -10.82
CA GLU A 520 -15.81 -58.57 -11.22
C GLU A 520 -15.87 -57.41 -10.19
N PRO A 521 -16.12 -56.15 -10.62
CA PRO A 521 -16.24 -55.01 -9.70
C PRO A 521 -17.37 -55.21 -8.68
N ASP A 522 -17.18 -54.70 -7.46
CA ASP A 522 -18.27 -54.65 -6.47
C ASP A 522 -19.44 -53.79 -6.97
N PRO A 523 -20.68 -54.07 -6.54
CA PRO A 523 -21.85 -53.26 -6.90
C PRO A 523 -21.74 -51.82 -6.38
N GLU A 524 -22.27 -50.87 -7.16
CA GLU A 524 -22.26 -49.44 -6.80
C GLU A 524 -22.99 -49.17 -5.46
N PRO A 525 -22.44 -48.30 -4.59
CA PRO A 525 -23.12 -47.91 -3.36
C PRO A 525 -24.41 -47.12 -3.64
N GLU A 526 -25.45 -47.29 -2.81
CA GLU A 526 -26.70 -46.52 -2.97
C GLU A 526 -26.43 -44.99 -2.89
N PRO A 527 -27.05 -44.17 -3.77
CA PRO A 527 -26.86 -42.71 -3.80
C PRO A 527 -27.16 -42.01 -2.47
N ARG A 528 -27.96 -42.63 -1.59
CA ARG A 528 -28.33 -42.12 -0.26
C ARG A 528 -27.15 -42.01 0.73
N GLY A 529 -26.02 -42.66 0.46
CA GLY A 529 -24.80 -42.57 1.27
C GLY A 529 -23.84 -41.44 0.88
N ILE A 530 -24.12 -40.69 -0.18
CA ILE A 530 -23.20 -39.67 -0.72
C ILE A 530 -23.42 -38.35 0.01
N THR A 531 -22.40 -37.93 0.79
CA THR A 531 -22.41 -36.61 1.44
C THR A 531 -21.91 -35.56 0.45
N VAL A 532 -22.80 -34.66 0.02
CA VAL A 532 -22.47 -33.51 -0.83
C VAL A 532 -22.06 -32.35 0.08
N VAL A 533 -20.87 -31.81 -0.13
CA VAL A 533 -20.35 -30.68 0.66
C VAL A 533 -20.75 -29.39 -0.02
N GLY A 534 -21.72 -28.68 0.55
CA GLY A 534 -22.09 -27.32 0.15
C GLY A 534 -21.71 -26.33 1.25
N GLY A 535 -21.31 -25.10 0.86
CA GLY A 535 -21.16 -24.01 1.82
C GLY A 535 -22.47 -23.78 2.59
N TYR A 536 -22.40 -23.61 3.90
CA TYR A 536 -23.59 -23.36 4.72
C TYR A 536 -24.28 -22.06 4.27
N ARG A 537 -25.54 -22.15 3.85
CA ARG A 537 -26.39 -20.99 3.49
C ARG A 537 -27.60 -20.93 4.44
N PRO A 538 -27.78 -19.84 5.22
CA PRO A 538 -28.93 -19.69 6.11
C PRO A 538 -30.25 -19.58 5.32
N GLY A 539 -31.11 -20.60 5.38
CA GLY A 539 -32.37 -20.62 4.63
C GLY A 539 -32.90 -22.05 4.46
N ARG A 540 -33.79 -22.25 3.48
CA ARG A 540 -34.27 -23.58 3.10
C ARG A 540 -34.24 -23.77 1.58
N TYR A 541 -33.90 -24.97 1.14
CA TYR A 541 -34.09 -25.36 -0.25
C TYR A 541 -35.56 -25.67 -0.51
N LEU A 542 -36.02 -25.40 -1.73
CA LEU A 542 -37.41 -25.62 -2.13
C LEU A 542 -37.58 -26.98 -2.81
N ASP A 543 -38.80 -27.53 -2.76
CA ASP A 543 -39.13 -28.88 -3.24
C ASP A 543 -39.10 -29.02 -4.78
N ASP A 544 -38.83 -27.93 -5.52
CA ASP A 544 -38.64 -27.90 -6.98
C ASP A 544 -37.19 -28.15 -7.42
N ASP A 545 -36.33 -28.60 -6.50
CA ASP A 545 -34.91 -28.91 -6.74
C ASP A 545 -34.71 -30.06 -7.74
N ALA A 546 -33.72 -29.93 -8.63
CA ALA A 546 -33.25 -31.03 -9.45
C ALA A 546 -32.74 -32.18 -8.56
N PRO A 547 -33.17 -33.45 -8.79
CA PRO A 547 -32.77 -34.56 -7.94
C PRO A 547 -31.25 -34.75 -7.84
N LEU A 548 -30.76 -35.39 -6.78
CA LEU A 548 -29.35 -35.75 -6.71
C LEU A 548 -29.08 -36.91 -7.68
N ARG A 549 -28.27 -36.68 -8.70
CA ARG A 549 -27.74 -37.71 -9.61
C ARG A 549 -26.25 -37.86 -9.37
N ALA A 550 -25.79 -39.09 -9.24
CA ALA A 550 -24.37 -39.41 -9.07
C ALA A 550 -23.95 -40.40 -10.15
N PHE A 551 -22.80 -40.14 -10.75
CA PHE A 551 -22.23 -40.94 -11.82
C PHE A 551 -20.94 -41.58 -11.34
N PHE A 552 -20.81 -42.88 -11.53
CA PHE A 552 -19.64 -43.65 -11.16
C PHE A 552 -18.81 -43.91 -12.39
N ILE A 553 -17.59 -43.36 -12.41
CA ILE A 553 -16.68 -43.44 -13.55
C ILE A 553 -15.52 -44.33 -13.13
N THR A 554 -15.41 -45.49 -13.76
CA THR A 554 -14.47 -46.53 -13.35
C THR A 554 -13.49 -46.90 -14.45
N TRP A 555 -12.22 -47.07 -14.08
CA TRP A 555 -11.18 -47.61 -14.96
C TRP A 555 -10.15 -48.38 -14.14
N THR A 556 -9.29 -49.14 -14.83
CA THR A 556 -8.21 -49.90 -14.20
C THR A 556 -6.84 -49.32 -14.53
N SER A 557 -5.83 -49.72 -13.77
CA SER A 557 -4.44 -49.37 -14.03
C SER A 557 -3.91 -49.94 -15.35
N ASP A 558 -4.59 -50.88 -15.99
CA ASP A 558 -4.21 -51.40 -17.30
C ASP A 558 -4.80 -50.60 -18.46
N ASP A 559 -6.04 -50.15 -18.31
CA ASP A 559 -6.75 -49.41 -19.36
C ASP A 559 -6.43 -47.91 -19.31
N GLY A 560 -6.13 -47.38 -18.12
CA GLY A 560 -5.96 -45.95 -17.90
C GLY A 560 -7.28 -45.16 -17.99
N PRO A 561 -7.24 -43.85 -17.76
CA PRO A 561 -8.44 -43.00 -17.73
C PRO A 561 -9.18 -42.93 -19.08
N ASP A 562 -8.49 -43.17 -20.20
CA ASP A 562 -9.09 -43.21 -21.54
C ASP A 562 -10.01 -44.43 -21.74
N GLY A 563 -9.82 -45.49 -20.95
CA GLY A 563 -10.69 -46.66 -20.93
C GLY A 563 -11.84 -46.56 -19.92
N ALA A 564 -12.07 -45.39 -19.31
CA ALA A 564 -13.06 -45.22 -18.26
C ALA A 564 -14.50 -45.38 -18.76
N VAL A 565 -15.30 -46.06 -17.93
CA VAL A 565 -16.72 -46.29 -18.16
C VAL A 565 -17.53 -45.54 -17.10
N ALA A 566 -18.45 -44.69 -17.52
CA ALA A 566 -19.38 -43.97 -16.64
C ALA A 566 -20.72 -44.68 -16.54
N CYS A 567 -21.24 -44.83 -15.33
CA CYS A 567 -22.52 -45.46 -15.03
C CYS A 567 -23.37 -44.62 -14.06
N GLU A 568 -24.68 -44.77 -14.15
CA GLU A 568 -25.65 -44.30 -13.16
C GLU A 568 -26.56 -45.49 -12.80
N GLY A 569 -26.23 -46.23 -11.73
CA GLY A 569 -26.82 -47.54 -11.48
C GLY A 569 -26.46 -48.52 -12.61
N ASP A 570 -27.41 -49.35 -13.04
CA ASP A 570 -27.18 -50.34 -14.11
C ASP A 570 -27.06 -49.73 -15.52
N ARG A 571 -27.16 -48.39 -15.66
CA ARG A 571 -27.18 -47.70 -16.94
C ARG A 571 -25.83 -47.05 -17.23
N GLN A 572 -25.16 -47.50 -18.29
CA GLN A 572 -23.98 -46.83 -18.83
C GLN A 572 -24.35 -45.48 -19.47
N ILE A 573 -23.57 -44.45 -19.16
CA ILE A 573 -23.74 -43.07 -19.63
C ILE A 573 -22.62 -42.75 -20.62
N PRO A 574 -22.92 -42.04 -21.74
CA PRO A 574 -21.87 -41.64 -22.67
C PRO A 574 -20.80 -40.78 -21.98
N PHE A 575 -19.55 -41.22 -22.10
CA PHE A 575 -18.40 -40.60 -21.45
C PHE A 575 -17.26 -40.45 -22.46
N ALA A 576 -16.76 -39.23 -22.61
CA ALA A 576 -15.67 -38.92 -23.53
C ALA A 576 -14.89 -37.68 -23.08
N GLY A 577 -13.56 -37.71 -23.19
CA GLY A 577 -12.70 -36.57 -22.87
C GLY A 577 -12.94 -36.01 -21.46
N GLY A 578 -13.05 -36.89 -20.46
CA GLY A 578 -13.25 -36.49 -19.06
C GLY A 578 -14.67 -36.07 -18.67
N ARG A 579 -15.64 -36.06 -19.60
CA ARG A 579 -17.00 -35.53 -19.40
C ARG A 579 -18.08 -36.58 -19.60
N ILE A 580 -19.15 -36.45 -18.82
CA ILE A 580 -20.42 -37.17 -19.05
C ILE A 580 -21.30 -36.36 -19.99
N HIS A 581 -22.11 -37.02 -20.83
CA HIS A 581 -23.06 -36.34 -21.72
C HIS A 581 -24.48 -36.78 -21.37
N LEU A 582 -25.28 -35.85 -20.84
CA LEU A 582 -26.63 -36.12 -20.33
C LEU A 582 -27.74 -35.74 -21.33
N ASN A 583 -27.44 -34.80 -22.23
CA ASN A 583 -28.44 -34.19 -23.13
C ASN A 583 -28.24 -34.47 -24.63
N GLY A 584 -27.33 -35.38 -25.02
CA GLY A 584 -27.03 -35.68 -26.42
C GLY A 584 -25.88 -36.69 -26.61
N SER A 585 -25.60 -37.07 -27.86
CA SER A 585 -24.52 -38.01 -28.20
C SER A 585 -23.15 -37.31 -28.16
N PRO A 586 -22.03 -38.00 -27.86
CA PRO A 586 -20.67 -37.42 -27.93
C PRO A 586 -20.33 -36.83 -29.32
N ALA A 587 -21.07 -37.24 -30.36
CA ALA A 587 -20.96 -36.78 -31.73
C ALA A 587 -21.80 -35.52 -32.04
N ASP A 588 -22.71 -35.11 -31.14
CA ASP A 588 -23.49 -33.87 -31.27
C ASP A 588 -22.68 -32.66 -30.78
N ALA A 589 -21.40 -32.61 -31.17
CA ALA A 589 -20.55 -31.46 -30.98
C ALA A 589 -21.08 -30.29 -31.84
N GLU A 590 -22.06 -29.56 -31.30
CA GLU A 590 -21.97 -28.11 -31.41
C GLU A 590 -20.58 -27.71 -30.91
N GLN A 591 -19.93 -26.87 -31.71
CA GLN A 591 -18.54 -26.42 -31.63
C GLN A 591 -17.95 -26.43 -30.22
N PRO A 592 -16.67 -26.81 -30.06
CA PRO A 592 -16.02 -26.77 -28.76
C PRO A 592 -16.24 -25.39 -28.13
N SER A 593 -16.95 -25.35 -27.01
CA SER A 593 -16.80 -24.23 -26.08
C SER A 593 -15.30 -24.13 -25.81
N SER A 594 -14.71 -22.99 -26.13
CA SER A 594 -13.29 -22.71 -25.96
C SER A 594 -12.92 -22.64 -24.47
N TYR A 595 -12.97 -23.78 -23.80
CA TYR A 595 -12.44 -23.99 -22.47
C TYR A 595 -11.54 -25.20 -22.55
N GLY A 596 -10.31 -24.97 -23.00
CA GLY A 596 -9.33 -26.03 -23.22
C GLY A 596 -8.16 -25.56 -24.07
N GLY A 597 -7.50 -24.48 -23.64
CA GLY A 597 -6.32 -23.94 -24.29
C GLY A 597 -6.32 -22.43 -24.19
N ASP A 598 -5.40 -21.91 -23.38
CA ASP A 598 -5.25 -20.51 -22.96
C ASP A 598 -6.14 -20.13 -21.77
N GLY A 599 -5.48 -19.81 -20.66
CA GLY A 599 -6.11 -19.07 -19.58
C GLY A 599 -6.49 -17.70 -20.09
N GLU A 600 -7.68 -17.59 -20.69
CA GLU A 600 -8.49 -16.38 -20.58
C GLU A 600 -8.74 -16.19 -19.08
N LYS A 601 -7.85 -15.41 -18.45
CA LYS A 601 -8.24 -14.62 -17.29
C LYS A 601 -9.54 -13.94 -17.69
N ASN A 602 -10.61 -14.23 -16.97
CA ASN A 602 -11.67 -13.26 -16.81
C ASN A 602 -10.98 -12.00 -16.28
N GLU A 603 -10.84 -10.97 -17.10
CA GLU A 603 -10.35 -9.64 -16.71
C GLU A 603 -11.39 -8.88 -15.86
N ASP A 604 -12.15 -9.57 -15.02
CA ASP A 604 -13.06 -8.98 -14.01
C ASP A 604 -12.89 -9.62 -12.62
N GLU A 605 -11.82 -10.39 -12.38
CA GLU A 605 -11.43 -10.81 -11.03
C GLU A 605 -9.99 -10.38 -10.75
N ASP A 606 -9.84 -9.09 -10.48
CA ASP A 606 -8.74 -8.63 -9.67
C ASP A 606 -8.79 -9.34 -8.32
N GLY A 607 -7.64 -9.91 -7.95
CA GLY A 607 -7.50 -10.76 -6.77
C GLY A 607 -7.87 -10.07 -5.47
N TRP A 608 -8.20 -10.94 -4.51
CA TRP A 608 -8.57 -10.70 -3.11
C TRP A 608 -10.06 -10.43 -2.84
N ASP A 609 -10.92 -11.34 -3.27
CA ASP A 609 -12.17 -11.64 -2.56
C ASP A 609 -11.99 -12.95 -1.78
N ASP A 610 -11.38 -12.86 -0.60
CA ASP A 610 -11.51 -13.91 0.41
C ASP A 610 -12.99 -13.95 0.86
N GLU A 611 -13.63 -15.10 0.64
CA GLU A 611 -14.87 -15.57 1.27
C GLU A 611 -16.14 -14.69 1.10
N LEU A 612 -16.80 -14.74 -0.07
CA LEU A 612 -18.24 -14.47 -0.19
C LEU A 612 -18.96 -15.59 -0.96
N PRO A 613 -19.83 -16.42 -0.34
CA PRO A 613 -20.47 -17.57 -0.99
C PRO A 613 -21.61 -17.28 -2.00
N HIS A 614 -21.80 -16.05 -2.51
CA HIS A 614 -23.15 -15.65 -2.97
C HIS A 614 -23.30 -14.87 -4.30
N ARG A 615 -22.33 -14.83 -5.22
CA ARG A 615 -22.67 -14.41 -6.60
C ARG A 615 -23.14 -15.61 -7.42
N PRO A 616 -24.41 -15.70 -7.87
CA PRO A 616 -24.80 -16.70 -8.85
C PRO A 616 -24.19 -16.33 -10.21
N HIS A 617 -23.31 -17.19 -10.74
CA HIS A 617 -22.93 -17.15 -12.15
C HIS A 617 -24.19 -17.23 -13.01
N ARG A 618 -24.57 -16.12 -13.67
CA ARG A 618 -25.67 -16.11 -14.64
C ARG A 618 -25.20 -16.73 -15.95
N LEU A 619 -25.01 -18.05 -15.96
CA LEU A 619 -24.91 -18.80 -17.20
C LEU A 619 -26.28 -18.80 -17.89
N ARG A 620 -26.31 -18.36 -19.15
CA ARG A 620 -27.50 -18.44 -20.03
C ARG A 620 -27.84 -19.91 -20.26
N THR A 621 -28.78 -20.46 -19.49
CA THR A 621 -29.28 -21.81 -19.73
C THR A 621 -30.42 -21.82 -20.73
N ARG A 622 -30.45 -22.87 -21.56
CA ARG A 622 -31.60 -23.19 -22.42
C ARG A 622 -32.79 -23.53 -21.51
N PRO A 623 -34.03 -23.08 -21.82
CA PRO A 623 -35.21 -23.41 -21.02
C PRO A 623 -35.36 -24.93 -20.83
N GLY A 624 -35.43 -25.40 -19.58
CA GLY A 624 -35.68 -26.81 -19.24
C GLY A 624 -34.46 -27.66 -18.85
N VAL A 625 -33.23 -27.11 -18.88
CA VAL A 625 -32.01 -27.83 -18.46
C VAL A 625 -31.84 -27.75 -16.93
N LEU A 626 -31.78 -28.91 -16.27
CA LEU A 626 -31.67 -29.03 -14.80
C LEU A 626 -30.27 -29.44 -14.30
N TYR A 627 -29.41 -29.96 -15.17
CA TYR A 627 -28.05 -30.39 -14.88
C TYR A 627 -27.10 -29.82 -15.94
N ASP A 628 -25.93 -29.38 -15.51
CA ASP A 628 -24.85 -28.92 -16.39
C ASP A 628 -23.89 -30.08 -16.65
N ASP A 629 -23.84 -30.55 -17.88
CA ASP A 629 -22.93 -31.61 -18.34
C ASP A 629 -21.67 -31.07 -19.02
N SER A 630 -21.43 -29.75 -18.98
CA SER A 630 -20.21 -29.13 -19.50
C SER A 630 -19.00 -29.27 -18.57
N VAL A 631 -19.25 -29.46 -17.27
CA VAL A 631 -18.18 -29.61 -16.26
C VAL A 631 -17.51 -30.98 -16.35
N GLU A 632 -16.19 -30.96 -16.29
CA GLU A 632 -15.38 -32.18 -16.33
C GLU A 632 -15.63 -33.05 -15.09
N ALA A 633 -15.94 -34.32 -15.34
CA ALA A 633 -16.16 -35.32 -14.30
C ALA A 633 -14.84 -35.91 -13.78
N MET A 634 -13.76 -35.82 -14.57
CA MET A 634 -12.40 -36.22 -14.18
C MET A 634 -11.37 -35.10 -14.38
N PRO A 635 -11.51 -33.95 -13.70
CA PRO A 635 -10.57 -32.85 -13.85
C PRO A 635 -9.18 -33.23 -13.32
N PHE A 636 -8.16 -32.49 -13.74
CA PHE A 636 -6.76 -32.75 -13.41
C PHE A 636 -6.51 -33.03 -11.91
N PHE A 637 -7.09 -32.25 -11.00
CA PHE A 637 -6.87 -32.43 -9.55
C PHE A 637 -7.46 -33.73 -8.98
N VAL A 638 -8.54 -34.25 -9.59
CA VAL A 638 -9.15 -35.54 -9.25
C VAL A 638 -8.25 -36.67 -9.73
N LEU A 639 -7.76 -36.57 -10.97
CA LEU A 639 -6.84 -37.54 -11.57
C LEU A 639 -5.50 -37.59 -10.83
N GLU A 640 -4.93 -36.44 -10.43
CA GLU A 640 -3.70 -36.42 -9.63
C GLU A 640 -3.86 -37.15 -8.29
N ARG A 641 -4.98 -36.93 -7.59
CA ARG A 641 -5.27 -37.65 -6.35
C ARG A 641 -5.41 -39.15 -6.56
N ALA A 642 -5.99 -39.57 -7.70
CA ALA A 642 -6.04 -40.97 -8.09
C ALA A 642 -4.63 -41.53 -8.34
N TYR A 643 -3.80 -40.81 -9.09
CA TYR A 643 -2.43 -41.21 -9.42
C TYR A 643 -1.52 -41.31 -8.20
N GLU A 644 -1.60 -40.37 -7.27
CA GLU A 644 -0.89 -40.45 -5.98
C GLU A 644 -1.26 -41.73 -5.25
N ARG A 645 -2.56 -42.04 -5.15
CA ARG A 645 -3.03 -43.25 -4.48
C ARG A 645 -2.65 -44.53 -5.24
N MET A 646 -2.65 -44.51 -6.57
CA MET A 646 -2.15 -45.62 -7.39
C MET A 646 -0.65 -45.88 -7.16
N ALA A 647 0.15 -44.82 -7.05
CA ALA A 647 1.58 -44.94 -6.74
C ALA A 647 1.79 -45.55 -5.34
N GLU A 648 1.02 -45.12 -4.34
CA GLU A 648 1.05 -45.70 -2.99
C GLU A 648 0.68 -47.20 -2.98
N LEU A 649 -0.21 -47.62 -3.88
CA LEU A 649 -0.63 -49.01 -4.02
C LEU A 649 0.31 -49.85 -4.90
N GLY A 650 1.40 -49.27 -5.41
CA GLY A 650 2.46 -50.00 -6.11
C GLY A 650 2.38 -50.01 -7.64
N VAL A 651 1.54 -49.16 -8.25
CA VAL A 651 1.52 -48.99 -9.72
C VAL A 651 2.80 -48.30 -10.19
N ALA A 652 3.41 -48.79 -11.27
CA ALA A 652 4.74 -48.32 -11.69
C ALA A 652 4.71 -46.83 -12.13
N PRO A 653 5.68 -46.00 -11.70
CA PRO A 653 5.70 -44.56 -12.02
C PRO A 653 5.68 -44.26 -13.53
N ALA A 654 6.29 -45.12 -14.36
CA ALA A 654 6.29 -44.97 -15.81
C ALA A 654 4.88 -45.13 -16.43
N ARG A 655 4.04 -45.98 -15.84
CA ARG A 655 2.64 -46.19 -16.28
C ARG A 655 1.76 -45.01 -15.86
N ILE A 656 1.93 -44.52 -14.63
CA ILE A 656 1.27 -43.29 -14.17
C ILE A 656 1.66 -42.09 -15.04
N ALA A 657 2.94 -41.97 -15.41
CA ALA A 657 3.40 -40.93 -16.31
C ALA A 657 2.80 -41.06 -17.73
N ALA A 658 2.60 -42.27 -18.24
CA ALA A 658 1.91 -42.52 -19.50
C ALA A 658 0.42 -42.12 -19.43
N MET A 659 -0.29 -42.51 -18.36
CA MET A 659 -1.68 -42.11 -18.13
C MET A 659 -1.84 -40.59 -18.03
N ARG A 660 -0.96 -39.93 -17.25
CA ARG A 660 -0.93 -38.47 -17.11
C ARG A 660 -0.67 -37.76 -18.44
N ALA A 661 0.09 -38.38 -19.33
CA ALA A 661 0.40 -37.84 -20.65
C ALA A 661 -0.64 -38.20 -21.73
N GLY A 662 -1.73 -38.91 -21.38
CA GLY A 662 -2.71 -39.42 -22.35
C GLY A 662 -2.10 -40.36 -23.39
N LYS A 663 -1.06 -41.10 -23.01
CA LYS A 663 -0.36 -42.06 -23.88
C LYS A 663 -0.82 -43.47 -23.57
N GLN A 664 -0.66 -44.37 -24.54
CA GLN A 664 -0.91 -45.79 -24.35
C GLN A 664 -0.14 -46.30 -23.13
N VAL A 665 -0.88 -46.86 -22.17
CA VAL A 665 -0.31 -47.40 -20.94
C VAL A 665 0.59 -48.60 -21.32
N PRO A 666 1.87 -48.64 -20.87
CA PRO A 666 2.74 -49.81 -21.06
C PRO A 666 2.09 -51.09 -20.50
N PRO A 667 2.56 -52.30 -20.83
CA PRO A 667 2.13 -53.52 -20.12
C PRO A 667 2.64 -53.53 -18.66
N PRO A 668 1.90 -54.16 -17.72
CA PRO A 668 2.30 -54.19 -16.30
C PRO A 668 3.46 -55.16 -16.09
N ASP A 669 4.27 -54.90 -15.07
CA ASP A 669 5.24 -55.90 -14.63
C ASP A 669 4.51 -57.11 -14.01
N PRO A 670 5.09 -58.33 -14.04
CA PRO A 670 4.42 -59.55 -13.57
C PRO A 670 3.93 -59.50 -12.11
N ASP A 671 4.58 -58.69 -11.28
CA ASP A 671 4.28 -58.53 -9.84
C ASP A 671 3.53 -57.22 -9.53
N GLU A 672 3.17 -56.41 -10.54
CA GLU A 672 2.47 -55.13 -10.34
C GLU A 672 0.97 -55.36 -10.03
N PRO A 673 0.42 -54.75 -8.96
CA PRO A 673 -0.98 -54.91 -8.62
C PRO A 673 -1.90 -54.22 -9.63
N LEU A 674 -2.99 -54.89 -10.00
CA LEU A 674 -4.08 -54.27 -10.74
C LEU A 674 -4.85 -53.35 -9.79
N VAL A 675 -5.02 -52.08 -10.16
CA VAL A 675 -5.70 -51.08 -9.33
C VAL A 675 -6.92 -50.55 -10.08
N GLN A 676 -8.07 -50.52 -9.43
CA GLN A 676 -9.27 -49.86 -9.93
C GLN A 676 -9.39 -48.47 -9.32
N VAL A 677 -9.71 -47.50 -10.17
CA VAL A 677 -10.11 -46.16 -9.77
C VAL A 677 -11.60 -46.00 -10.03
N THR A 678 -12.29 -45.37 -9.08
CA THR A 678 -13.70 -45.00 -9.19
C THR A 678 -13.85 -43.53 -8.83
N VAL A 679 -14.27 -42.72 -9.79
CA VAL A 679 -14.65 -41.32 -9.56
C VAL A 679 -16.16 -41.24 -9.46
N VAL A 680 -16.66 -40.80 -8.31
CA VAL A 680 -18.06 -40.43 -8.12
C VAL A 680 -18.20 -38.96 -8.48
N PHE A 681 -18.99 -38.67 -9.49
CA PHE A 681 -19.25 -37.31 -9.97
C PHE A 681 -20.73 -36.96 -9.79
N VAL A 682 -20.99 -35.84 -9.13
CA VAL A 682 -22.31 -35.20 -9.10
C VAL A 682 -22.20 -33.92 -9.94
N PRO A 683 -22.92 -33.81 -11.07
CA PRO A 683 -22.83 -32.64 -11.92
C PRO A 683 -23.44 -31.42 -11.23
N PRO A 684 -23.06 -30.20 -11.64
CA PRO A 684 -23.77 -29.01 -11.24
C PRO A 684 -25.25 -29.14 -11.59
N ARG A 685 -26.10 -28.71 -10.67
CA ARG A 685 -27.55 -28.81 -10.82
C ARG A 685 -28.21 -27.51 -10.40
N LEU A 686 -29.30 -27.17 -11.08
CA LEU A 686 -30.06 -25.98 -10.75
C LEU A 686 -30.90 -26.25 -9.49
N ARG A 687 -30.73 -25.40 -8.48
CA ARG A 687 -31.45 -25.48 -7.21
C ARG A 687 -32.19 -24.18 -6.93
N SER A 688 -33.32 -24.32 -6.25
CA SER A 688 -34.12 -23.21 -5.74
C SER A 688 -33.87 -23.10 -4.23
N PHE A 689 -33.34 -21.96 -3.80
CA PHE A 689 -33.07 -21.67 -2.40
C PHE A 689 -33.91 -20.48 -1.96
N MET A 690 -34.60 -20.63 -0.85
CA MET A 690 -35.23 -19.53 -0.14
C MET A 690 -34.28 -19.07 0.96
N PRO A 691 -33.65 -17.90 0.82
CA PRO A 691 -32.87 -17.33 1.92
C PRO A 691 -33.73 -17.13 3.16
N ARG A 692 -33.12 -17.24 4.33
CA ARG A 692 -33.80 -16.91 5.58
C ARG A 692 -34.25 -15.45 5.56
N GLU A 693 -35.49 -15.19 5.99
CA GLU A 693 -35.98 -13.82 6.17
C GLU A 693 -35.02 -13.02 7.06
N LEU A 694 -34.68 -11.81 6.61
CA LEU A 694 -33.86 -10.88 7.37
C LEU A 694 -34.70 -10.27 8.51
N PRO A 695 -34.07 -9.90 9.64
CA PRO A 695 -34.70 -9.03 10.63
C PRO A 695 -35.24 -7.76 9.95
N GLU A 696 -36.35 -7.22 10.44
CA GLU A 696 -37.06 -6.07 9.85
C GLU A 696 -36.13 -4.89 9.52
N HIS A 697 -35.20 -4.57 10.42
CA HIS A 697 -34.22 -3.51 10.20
C HIS A 697 -33.26 -3.79 9.05
N ASP A 698 -32.75 -5.02 8.93
CA ASP A 698 -31.80 -5.39 7.89
C ASP A 698 -32.50 -5.47 6.52
N GLU A 699 -33.77 -5.87 6.51
CA GLU A 699 -34.61 -5.79 5.31
C GLU A 699 -34.90 -4.34 4.92
N TRP A 700 -35.18 -3.44 5.88
CA TRP A 700 -35.34 -2.01 5.60
C TRP A 700 -34.05 -1.41 5.00
N ARG A 701 -32.88 -1.76 5.54
CA ARG A 701 -31.59 -1.32 4.99
C ARG A 701 -31.40 -1.78 3.55
N ARG A 702 -31.67 -3.08 3.29
CA ARG A 702 -31.59 -3.67 1.95
C ARG A 702 -32.55 -2.96 0.99
N ARG A 703 -33.83 -2.82 1.36
CA ARG A 703 -34.86 -2.15 0.54
C ARG A 703 -34.44 -0.76 0.09
N ASN A 704 -33.76 -0.04 1.00
CA ASN A 704 -33.24 1.30 0.79
C ASN A 704 -31.80 1.35 0.22
N ARG A 705 -31.19 0.21 -0.13
CA ARG A 705 -29.82 0.12 -0.69
C ARG A 705 -28.71 0.66 0.22
N LEU A 706 -28.89 0.56 1.54
CA LEU A 706 -27.83 0.88 2.50
C LEU A 706 -26.78 -0.25 2.55
N PRO A 707 -25.50 0.08 2.78
CA PRO A 707 -24.46 -0.92 2.95
C PRO A 707 -24.67 -1.74 4.22
N HIS A 708 -24.06 -2.92 4.27
CA HIS A 708 -23.95 -3.67 5.52
C HIS A 708 -23.13 -2.87 6.55
N PRO A 709 -23.49 -2.82 7.85
CA PRO A 709 -22.79 -2.00 8.85
C PRO A 709 -21.29 -2.28 8.93
N ASN A 710 -20.86 -3.54 8.76
CA ASN A 710 -19.43 -3.91 8.80
C ASN A 710 -18.64 -3.48 7.54
N ARG A 711 -19.31 -2.95 6.51
CA ARG A 711 -18.66 -2.46 5.30
C ARG A 711 -18.32 -0.98 5.38
N VAL A 712 -18.90 -0.20 6.29
CA VAL A 712 -18.69 1.25 6.39
C VAL A 712 -18.39 1.67 7.84
N SER A 713 -17.70 2.79 7.99
CA SER A 713 -17.41 3.33 9.32
C SER A 713 -18.70 3.80 10.02
N PRO A 714 -18.84 3.66 11.35
CA PRO A 714 -20.04 4.06 12.09
C PRO A 714 -20.57 5.47 11.79
N PRO A 715 -19.73 6.55 11.73
CA PRO A 715 -20.22 7.88 11.37
C PRO A 715 -20.71 7.96 9.91
N HIS A 716 -20.02 7.25 9.01
CA HIS A 716 -20.43 7.19 7.61
C HIS A 716 -21.77 6.47 7.44
N ASP A 717 -21.95 5.36 8.16
CA ASP A 717 -23.22 4.61 8.20
C ASP A 717 -24.37 5.51 8.67
N PHE A 718 -24.16 6.22 9.79
CA PHE A 718 -25.12 7.18 10.33
C PHE A 718 -25.49 8.28 9.32
N LEU A 719 -24.51 8.80 8.56
CA LEU A 719 -24.76 9.77 7.50
C LEU A 719 -25.65 9.20 6.39
N LEU A 720 -25.35 7.98 5.91
CA LEU A 720 -26.13 7.33 4.85
C LEU A 720 -27.57 7.02 5.31
N HIS A 721 -27.77 6.66 6.58
CA HIS A 721 -29.10 6.51 7.18
C HIS A 721 -29.95 7.77 7.02
N ARG A 722 -29.36 8.96 7.24
CA ARG A 722 -30.06 10.23 7.09
C ARG A 722 -30.54 10.45 5.66
N TYR A 723 -29.72 10.12 4.66
CA TYR A 723 -30.14 10.17 3.26
C TYR A 723 -31.24 9.16 2.92
N ALA A 724 -31.16 7.94 3.46
CA ALA A 724 -32.17 6.90 3.25
C ALA A 724 -33.54 7.31 3.80
N GLU A 725 -33.60 7.87 5.01
CA GLU A 725 -34.86 8.38 5.59
C GLU A 725 -35.45 9.53 4.77
N LEU A 726 -34.62 10.45 4.26
CA LEU A 726 -35.09 11.54 3.41
C LEU A 726 -35.61 11.04 2.05
N ALA A 727 -35.00 9.99 1.50
CA ALA A 727 -35.48 9.36 0.26
C ALA A 727 -36.82 8.63 0.48
N GLU A 728 -37.02 7.98 1.62
CA GLU A 728 -38.30 7.40 2.00
C GLU A 728 -39.37 8.49 2.20
N ALA A 729 -39.08 9.53 2.98
CA ALA A 729 -39.99 10.65 3.20
C ALA A 729 -40.36 11.41 1.91
N LEU A 730 -39.44 11.52 0.95
CA LEU A 730 -39.72 12.11 -0.37
C LEU A 730 -40.78 11.33 -1.14
N ARG A 731 -40.69 9.99 -1.12
CA ARG A 731 -41.61 9.07 -1.81
C ARG A 731 -42.98 9.06 -1.16
N ASP A 732 -43.02 9.09 0.17
CA ASP A 732 -44.26 9.09 0.94
C ASP A 732 -44.92 10.48 1.01
N GLY A 733 -44.24 11.53 0.54
CA GLY A 733 -44.74 12.90 0.56
C GLY A 733 -44.77 13.50 1.97
N THR A 734 -43.89 13.03 2.86
CA THR A 734 -43.83 13.37 4.30
C THR A 734 -42.57 14.15 4.67
N LEU A 735 -41.85 14.72 3.70
CA LEU A 735 -40.68 15.56 3.97
C LEU A 735 -41.05 16.77 4.84
N PRO A 736 -40.21 17.11 5.84
CA PRO A 736 -40.43 18.28 6.68
C PRO A 736 -40.18 19.58 5.91
N PRO A 737 -40.70 20.73 6.37
CA PRO A 737 -40.46 22.02 5.73
C PRO A 737 -39.01 22.51 5.86
N VAL A 738 -38.28 22.05 6.87
CA VAL A 738 -36.88 22.41 7.14
C VAL A 738 -36.15 21.20 7.74
N LEU A 739 -34.84 21.09 7.49
CA LEU A 739 -33.98 20.15 8.21
C LEU A 739 -33.59 20.72 9.57
N LEU A 740 -33.74 19.93 10.62
CA LEU A 740 -33.34 20.27 11.98
C LEU A 740 -31.83 20.37 12.10
N ALA A 741 -31.08 19.48 11.44
CA ALA A 741 -29.66 19.30 11.71
C ALA A 741 -28.71 20.26 10.98
N THR A 742 -29.19 21.10 10.07
CA THR A 742 -28.32 22.01 9.29
C THR A 742 -27.48 22.89 10.22
N PRO A 743 -26.14 22.86 10.16
CA PRO A 743 -25.29 23.58 11.10
C PRO A 743 -25.56 25.08 11.14
N THR A 744 -25.31 25.71 12.29
CA THR A 744 -25.29 27.18 12.44
C THR A 744 -23.87 27.73 12.31
N TRP A 745 -22.88 26.91 12.66
CA TRP A 745 -21.46 27.28 12.67
C TRP A 745 -20.63 26.32 11.83
N MET A 746 -19.49 26.80 11.30
CA MET A 746 -18.54 26.00 10.52
C MET A 746 -17.94 24.81 11.29
N SER A 747 -17.96 24.86 12.62
CA SER A 747 -17.56 23.73 13.46
C SER A 747 -18.56 22.56 13.40
N GLY A 748 -19.73 22.74 12.79
CA GLY A 748 -20.84 21.79 12.81
C GLY A 748 -21.87 22.05 13.90
N HIS A 749 -21.58 22.94 14.86
CA HIS A 749 -22.52 23.24 15.95
C HIS A 749 -23.84 23.83 15.44
N LEU A 750 -24.93 23.42 16.08
CA LEU A 750 -26.27 23.94 15.92
C LEU A 750 -26.64 24.81 17.12
N ASP A 751 -27.09 26.02 16.87
CA ASP A 751 -27.59 26.92 17.92
C ASP A 751 -28.89 26.35 18.53
N PRO A 752 -28.98 26.20 19.86
CA PRO A 752 -30.17 25.71 20.54
C PRO A 752 -31.46 26.42 20.13
N ASP A 753 -31.44 27.75 19.98
CA ASP A 753 -32.65 28.51 19.64
C ASP A 753 -33.08 28.24 18.19
N VAL A 754 -32.13 28.08 17.27
CA VAL A 754 -32.38 27.73 15.86
C VAL A 754 -32.98 26.33 15.74
N LEU A 755 -32.59 25.37 16.58
CA LEU A 755 -33.24 24.06 16.61
C LEU A 755 -34.72 24.20 16.99
N VAL A 756 -35.03 25.01 18.00
CA VAL A 756 -36.43 25.21 18.45
C VAL A 756 -37.26 25.91 17.38
N ASP A 757 -36.72 26.93 16.71
CA ASP A 757 -37.38 27.60 15.57
C ASP A 757 -37.77 26.60 14.46
N ARG A 758 -36.88 25.65 14.16
CA ARG A 758 -37.10 24.62 13.14
C ARG A 758 -38.14 23.58 13.59
N LEU A 759 -38.13 23.20 14.87
CA LEU A 759 -39.14 22.31 15.46
C LEU A 759 -40.54 22.96 15.42
N GLU A 760 -40.65 24.24 15.76
CA GLU A 760 -41.89 25.01 15.66
C GLU A 760 -42.39 25.06 14.20
N THR A 761 -41.49 25.25 13.24
CA THR A 761 -41.82 25.25 11.81
C THR A 761 -42.38 23.89 11.36
N CYS A 762 -41.75 22.78 11.77
CA CYS A 762 -42.25 21.43 11.47
C CYS A 762 -43.61 21.16 12.13
N ALA A 763 -43.77 21.54 13.40
CA ALA A 763 -45.04 21.38 14.12
C ALA A 763 -46.17 22.20 13.50
N ALA A 764 -45.89 23.42 13.04
CA ALA A 764 -46.86 24.25 12.32
C ALA A 764 -47.30 23.64 10.98
N ALA A 765 -46.41 22.90 10.31
CA ALA A 765 -46.73 22.13 9.11
C ALA A 765 -47.44 20.79 9.41
N GLY A 766 -47.54 20.39 10.68
CA GLY A 766 -48.11 19.10 11.09
C GLY A 766 -47.27 17.89 10.67
N VAL A 767 -45.97 18.09 10.43
CA VAL A 767 -45.04 17.04 9.98
C VAL A 767 -44.05 16.73 11.09
N GLU A 768 -43.92 15.45 11.42
CA GLU A 768 -42.92 14.99 12.37
C GLU A 768 -41.55 14.84 11.66
N PRO A 769 -40.46 15.43 12.19
CA PRO A 769 -39.13 15.32 11.58
C PRO A 769 -38.58 13.87 11.56
N PRO A 770 -37.82 13.46 10.53
CA PRO A 770 -37.19 12.15 10.48
C PRO A 770 -36.24 11.87 11.66
N PRO A 771 -36.22 10.65 12.23
CA PRO A 771 -35.39 10.32 13.39
C PRO A 771 -33.88 10.54 13.22
N ALA A 772 -33.31 10.28 12.04
CA ALA A 772 -31.89 10.49 11.76
C ALA A 772 -31.52 11.98 11.72
N ASP A 773 -32.40 12.83 11.19
CA ASP A 773 -32.18 14.28 11.18
C ASP A 773 -32.31 14.87 12.58
N LEU A 774 -33.27 14.41 13.39
CA LEU A 774 -33.33 14.76 14.82
C LEU A 774 -32.05 14.32 15.55
N ALA A 775 -31.63 13.06 15.39
CA ALA A 775 -30.43 12.55 16.04
C ALA A 775 -29.18 13.37 15.67
N GLN A 776 -29.01 13.71 14.39
CA GLN A 776 -27.90 14.56 13.93
C GLN A 776 -27.99 15.99 14.50
N ALA A 777 -29.19 16.54 14.67
CA ALA A 777 -29.40 17.84 15.29
C ALA A 777 -28.99 17.83 16.78
N LEU A 778 -29.38 16.80 17.53
CA LEU A 778 -29.04 16.64 18.94
C LEU A 778 -27.52 16.52 19.16
N LEU A 779 -26.83 15.77 18.30
CA LEU A 779 -25.36 15.62 18.34
C LEU A 779 -24.61 16.92 18.04
N ARG A 780 -25.24 17.84 17.30
CA ARG A 780 -24.68 19.15 16.96
C ARG A 780 -24.92 20.23 18.01
N LEU A 781 -25.74 19.97 19.02
CA LEU A 781 -25.95 20.93 20.09
C LEU A 781 -24.67 21.13 20.94
N PRO A 782 -24.41 22.37 21.40
CA PRO A 782 -23.32 22.63 22.33
C PRO A 782 -23.57 21.92 23.67
N ARG A 783 -22.48 21.53 24.33
CA ARG A 783 -22.51 20.87 25.64
C ARG A 783 -23.20 21.71 26.72
N GLY A 784 -23.76 21.05 27.73
CA GLY A 784 -24.37 21.67 28.91
C GLY A 784 -25.85 22.04 28.73
N SER A 785 -26.46 22.52 29.82
CA SER A 785 -27.90 22.82 29.86
C SER A 785 -28.27 24.15 29.22
N HIS A 786 -29.27 24.13 28.34
CA HIS A 786 -29.84 25.28 27.64
C HIS A 786 -31.31 25.48 28.02
N ARG A 787 -31.54 25.88 29.27
CA ARG A 787 -32.88 25.87 29.90
C ARG A 787 -33.94 26.65 29.13
N ALA A 788 -33.61 27.83 28.61
CA ALA A 788 -34.58 28.66 27.89
C ALA A 788 -35.08 27.96 26.60
N ALA A 789 -34.16 27.39 25.82
CA ALA A 789 -34.51 26.61 24.63
C ALA A 789 -35.25 25.30 25.00
N ALA A 790 -34.87 24.66 26.11
CA ALA A 790 -35.55 23.46 26.60
C ALA A 790 -37.02 23.72 26.97
N ASP A 791 -37.28 24.82 27.70
CA ASP A 791 -38.63 25.22 28.12
C ASP A 791 -39.48 25.55 26.88
N ARG A 792 -38.92 26.28 25.91
CA ARG A 792 -39.60 26.60 24.65
C ARG A 792 -39.89 25.35 23.81
N ALA A 793 -38.94 24.43 23.68
CA ALA A 793 -39.14 23.16 22.99
C ALA A 793 -40.23 22.29 23.65
N ALA A 794 -40.37 22.34 24.97
CA ALA A 794 -41.39 21.58 25.70
C ALA A 794 -42.83 22.05 25.42
N GLU A 795 -43.01 23.30 24.96
CA GLU A 795 -44.30 23.85 24.55
C GLU A 795 -44.73 23.41 23.14
N VAL A 796 -43.80 22.90 22.33
CA VAL A 796 -44.07 22.44 20.97
C VAL A 796 -44.66 21.02 20.98
N ALA A 797 -45.85 20.85 20.40
CA ALA A 797 -46.60 19.61 20.40
C ALA A 797 -46.07 18.56 19.39
N SER A 798 -44.83 18.10 19.54
CA SER A 798 -44.16 17.09 18.69
C SER A 798 -43.32 16.11 19.53
N GLU A 799 -43.10 14.89 19.05
CA GLU A 799 -42.25 13.91 19.76
C GLU A 799 -40.77 14.29 19.70
N ALA A 800 -40.31 14.75 18.54
CA ALA A 800 -39.00 15.31 18.31
C ALA A 800 -38.73 16.50 19.24
N ALA A 801 -39.72 17.38 19.42
CA ALA A 801 -39.59 18.52 20.33
C ALA A 801 -39.48 18.09 21.80
N ARG A 802 -40.26 17.09 22.25
CA ARG A 802 -40.12 16.52 23.61
C ARG A 802 -38.76 15.86 23.82
N SER A 803 -38.23 15.17 22.80
CA SER A 803 -36.88 14.62 22.84
C SER A 803 -35.83 15.73 22.96
N ALA A 804 -35.90 16.76 22.10
CA ALA A 804 -34.99 17.90 22.14
C ALA A 804 -35.06 18.66 23.48
N ALA A 805 -36.25 18.88 24.03
CA ALA A 805 -36.43 19.50 25.33
C ALA A 805 -35.70 18.73 26.45
N ARG A 806 -35.80 17.40 26.46
CA ARG A 806 -35.07 16.55 27.43
C ARG A 806 -33.55 16.66 27.25
N TRP A 807 -33.08 16.67 26.01
CA TRP A 807 -31.64 16.81 25.71
C TRP A 807 -31.11 18.18 26.15
N LEU A 808 -31.80 19.26 25.78
CA LEU A 808 -31.46 20.65 26.12
C LEU A 808 -31.54 20.95 27.62
N ALA A 809 -32.40 20.24 28.36
CA ALA A 809 -32.48 20.37 29.82
C ALA A 809 -31.30 19.70 30.55
N GLY A 810 -30.64 18.72 29.93
CA GLY A 810 -29.49 17.99 30.46
C GLY A 810 -28.15 18.48 29.90
N ASP A 811 -27.10 17.67 30.08
CA ASP A 811 -25.74 17.98 29.58
C ASP A 811 -25.49 17.48 28.14
N GLY A 812 -26.49 16.88 27.50
CA GLY A 812 -26.39 16.21 26.19
C GLY A 812 -25.87 14.77 26.29
N MET A 813 -25.18 14.31 25.23
CA MET A 813 -24.57 12.97 25.19
C MET A 813 -23.37 12.87 26.14
N ALA A 814 -23.37 11.86 27.01
CA ALA A 814 -22.23 11.53 27.86
C ALA A 814 -21.01 11.13 27.03
N ASP A 815 -19.80 11.46 27.49
CA ASP A 815 -18.56 11.11 26.81
C ASP A 815 -18.36 9.57 26.80
N PRO A 816 -18.29 8.92 25.63
CA PRO A 816 -17.97 7.50 25.54
C PRO A 816 -16.51 7.24 25.93
N GLU A 817 -16.22 6.05 26.46
CA GLU A 817 -14.83 5.64 26.65
C GLU A 817 -14.20 5.35 25.29
N CYS A 818 -13.23 6.17 24.90
CA CYS A 818 -12.50 6.07 23.64
C CYS A 818 -11.04 5.69 23.89
N GLY A 819 -10.50 4.78 23.08
CA GLY A 819 -9.12 4.36 23.16
C GLY A 819 -8.74 3.38 22.05
N HIS A 820 -7.61 2.68 22.24
CA HIS A 820 -7.12 1.71 21.28
C HIS A 820 -6.24 0.65 21.90
N VAL A 821 -6.18 -0.49 21.22
CA VAL A 821 -5.24 -1.58 21.52
C VAL A 821 -4.29 -1.76 20.34
N TRP A 822 -2.99 -1.81 20.63
CA TRP A 822 -2.00 -2.14 19.61
C TRP A 822 -1.99 -3.65 19.37
N ARG A 823 -2.04 -4.05 18.10
CA ARG A 823 -2.02 -5.47 17.68
C ARG A 823 -0.94 -5.72 16.63
N HIS A 824 -0.43 -6.95 16.56
CA HIS A 824 0.49 -7.41 15.52
C HIS A 824 0.09 -8.78 14.98
N MET A 825 0.60 -9.13 13.80
CA MET A 825 0.30 -10.41 13.16
C MET A 825 1.19 -11.56 13.68
N VAL A 826 0.56 -12.68 14.05
CA VAL A 826 1.20 -13.95 14.42
C VAL A 826 0.40 -15.10 13.81
N GLY A 827 1.00 -15.91 12.93
CA GLY A 827 0.35 -17.08 12.35
C GLY A 827 -0.99 -16.78 11.65
N ALA A 828 -1.02 -15.73 10.81
CA ALA A 828 -2.22 -15.20 10.15
C ALA A 828 -3.33 -14.70 11.08
N SER A 829 -3.06 -14.52 12.37
CA SER A 829 -4.00 -13.95 13.34
C SER A 829 -3.47 -12.64 13.93
N MET A 830 -4.35 -11.67 14.15
CA MET A 830 -4.01 -10.42 14.85
C MET A 830 -4.07 -10.64 16.37
N VAL A 831 -2.98 -10.40 17.08
CA VAL A 831 -2.87 -10.56 18.54
C VAL A 831 -2.40 -9.25 19.20
N GLU A 832 -2.78 -9.02 20.45
CA GLU A 832 -2.38 -7.83 21.20
C GLU A 832 -0.87 -7.84 21.53
N PHE A 833 -0.24 -6.67 21.59
CA PHE A 833 1.11 -6.57 22.13
C PHE A 833 1.11 -6.84 23.65
N GLY A 834 1.84 -7.86 24.09
CA GLY A 834 2.09 -8.12 25.52
C GLY A 834 3.23 -7.27 26.12
N ASP A 835 3.57 -7.53 27.38
CA ASP A 835 4.64 -6.81 28.12
C ASP A 835 6.04 -7.00 27.49
N GLY A 836 6.26 -8.12 26.80
CA GLY A 836 7.45 -8.39 26.01
C GLY A 836 7.19 -8.11 24.54
N GLU A 837 7.67 -6.99 24.02
CA GLU A 837 7.58 -6.69 22.58
C GLU A 837 8.46 -7.65 21.77
N PRO A 838 7.92 -8.32 20.73
CA PRO A 838 8.71 -9.19 19.87
C PRO A 838 9.78 -8.39 19.12
N GLU A 839 10.95 -8.99 18.89
CA GLU A 839 12.05 -8.31 18.19
C GLU A 839 11.71 -7.97 16.74
N HIS A 840 10.83 -8.76 16.10
CA HIS A 840 10.42 -8.57 14.70
C HIS A 840 8.94 -8.91 14.52
N PHE A 841 8.21 -8.07 13.78
CA PHE A 841 6.84 -8.28 13.34
C PHE A 841 6.64 -7.61 11.97
N THR A 842 5.70 -8.12 11.18
CA THR A 842 5.51 -7.70 9.77
C THR A 842 4.35 -6.73 9.56
N GLU A 843 3.33 -6.78 10.43
CA GLU A 843 2.12 -5.94 10.32
C GLU A 843 1.65 -5.52 11.72
N VAL A 844 1.20 -4.27 11.83
CA VAL A 844 0.67 -3.65 13.06
C VAL A 844 -0.63 -2.93 12.76
N ARG A 845 -1.60 -3.08 13.66
CA ARG A 845 -2.88 -2.37 13.61
C ARG A 845 -3.21 -1.74 14.95
N LEU A 846 -4.06 -0.72 14.89
CA LEU A 846 -4.70 -0.12 16.05
C LEU A 846 -6.15 -0.61 16.06
N GLN A 847 -6.50 -1.44 17.04
CA GLN A 847 -7.88 -1.83 17.26
C GLN A 847 -8.58 -0.70 18.02
N PRO A 848 -9.59 -0.04 17.42
CA PRO A 848 -10.34 1.01 18.09
C PRO A 848 -11.17 0.42 19.24
N VAL A 849 -11.24 1.15 20.36
CA VAL A 849 -12.09 0.82 21.50
C VAL A 849 -13.02 1.99 21.74
N LEU A 850 -14.32 1.75 21.60
CA LEU A 850 -15.38 2.71 21.86
C LEU A 850 -16.45 2.01 22.70
N ARG A 851 -16.69 2.50 23.92
CA ARG A 851 -17.72 1.95 24.82
C ARG A 851 -18.68 3.04 25.28
N VAL A 852 -19.97 2.79 25.07
CA VAL A 852 -21.04 3.68 25.51
C VAL A 852 -21.12 3.65 27.04
N THR A 853 -20.98 4.82 27.67
CA THR A 853 -21.01 4.99 29.13
C THR A 853 -22.43 5.10 29.66
N ALA A 854 -23.29 5.82 28.94
CA ALA A 854 -24.73 5.89 29.17
C ALA A 854 -25.45 5.97 27.82
N PRO A 855 -26.50 5.15 27.58
CA PRO A 855 -27.27 5.23 26.36
C PRO A 855 -28.01 6.56 26.28
N THR A 856 -28.10 7.12 25.09
CA THR A 856 -28.82 8.37 24.83
C THR A 856 -30.33 8.16 24.74
N GLY A 857 -30.77 6.91 24.53
CA GLY A 857 -32.17 6.59 24.25
C GLY A 857 -32.55 6.79 22.78
N HIS A 858 -31.57 7.15 21.93
CA HIS A 858 -31.74 7.31 20.50
C HIS A 858 -31.01 6.17 19.78
N ARG A 859 -31.79 5.26 19.19
CA ARG A 859 -31.29 4.05 18.54
C ARG A 859 -30.17 4.32 17.51
N LEU A 860 -30.32 5.32 16.65
CA LEU A 860 -29.31 5.64 15.63
C LEU A 860 -28.00 6.16 16.25
N ILE A 861 -28.07 6.84 17.40
CA ILE A 861 -26.87 7.26 18.12
C ILE A 861 -26.24 6.04 18.79
N ASP A 862 -27.01 5.28 19.56
CA ASP A 862 -26.52 4.22 20.43
C ASP A 862 -26.06 2.95 19.65
N GLU A 863 -26.79 2.55 18.61
CA GLU A 863 -26.54 1.29 17.87
C GLU A 863 -25.77 1.48 16.56
N VAL A 864 -25.87 2.65 15.92
CA VAL A 864 -25.22 2.92 14.63
C VAL A 864 -23.97 3.76 14.81
N LEU A 865 -24.09 4.99 15.32
CA LEU A 865 -22.98 5.94 15.42
C LEU A 865 -21.94 5.52 16.47
N LEU A 866 -22.39 5.11 17.66
CA LEU A 866 -21.53 4.69 18.77
C LEU A 866 -21.17 3.20 18.70
N ARG A 867 -21.41 2.54 17.56
CA ARG A 867 -20.92 1.18 17.33
C ARG A 867 -19.39 1.17 17.34
N GLN A 868 -18.80 0.15 17.97
CA GLN A 868 -17.35 0.00 17.97
C GLN A 868 -16.81 -0.13 16.53
N PRO A 869 -15.82 0.69 16.12
CA PRO A 869 -15.25 0.60 14.78
C PRO A 869 -14.45 -0.69 14.57
N SER A 870 -14.41 -1.18 13.33
CA SER A 870 -13.53 -2.28 12.91
C SER A 870 -12.07 -1.85 12.99
N ASP A 871 -11.14 -2.79 13.22
CA ASP A 871 -9.69 -2.53 13.18
C ASP A 871 -9.09 -2.57 11.76
N TRP A 872 -9.95 -2.73 10.75
CA TRP A 872 -9.62 -2.72 9.33
C TRP A 872 -10.75 -2.16 8.47
N THR A 873 -10.38 -1.51 7.35
CA THR A 873 -11.28 -1.04 6.28
C THR A 873 -10.66 -1.31 4.91
N ALA A 874 -11.49 -1.62 3.90
CA ALA A 874 -11.07 -1.59 2.49
C ALA A 874 -11.16 -0.17 1.87
N ASP A 875 -10.54 0.02 0.70
CA ASP A 875 -10.20 1.30 0.05
C ASP A 875 -11.39 2.24 -0.20
N GLU A 876 -12.60 1.71 -0.36
CA GLU A 876 -13.79 2.45 -0.82
C GLU A 876 -14.74 2.91 0.32
N TYR A 877 -14.40 2.64 1.58
CA TYR A 877 -15.38 2.63 2.69
C TYR A 877 -15.31 3.81 3.69
N GLY A 878 -14.45 4.81 3.43
CA GLY A 878 -14.25 5.97 4.29
C GLY A 878 -14.92 7.28 3.84
N GLY A 879 -15.80 7.23 2.83
CA GLY A 879 -16.14 8.28 1.85
C GLY A 879 -16.39 9.74 2.28
N THR A 880 -16.40 10.09 3.57
CA THR A 880 -16.59 11.47 4.05
C THR A 880 -15.85 11.79 5.37
N LEU A 881 -14.61 11.32 5.56
CA LEU A 881 -13.77 11.59 6.76
C LEU A 881 -13.82 13.05 7.23
N GLY A 882 -13.75 14.00 6.30
CA GLY A 882 -13.78 15.45 6.59
C GLY A 882 -15.11 15.96 7.19
N ALA A 883 -16.22 15.23 7.04
CA ALA A 883 -17.51 15.60 7.59
C ALA A 883 -17.68 15.26 9.08
N TRP A 884 -16.96 14.23 9.56
CA TRP A 884 -17.20 13.64 10.89
C TRP A 884 -16.99 14.61 12.05
N PRO A 885 -15.97 15.50 12.05
CA PRO A 885 -15.85 16.55 13.06
C PRO A 885 -17.10 17.44 13.15
N ALA A 886 -17.72 17.79 12.01
CA ALA A 886 -18.94 18.61 11.99
C ALA A 886 -20.22 17.82 12.30
N MET A 887 -20.18 16.50 12.23
CA MET A 887 -21.27 15.62 12.69
C MET A 887 -21.28 15.46 14.21
N LEU A 888 -20.08 15.48 14.82
CA LEU A 888 -19.85 15.28 16.26
C LEU A 888 -19.06 16.46 16.86
N PRO A 889 -19.56 17.70 16.70
CA PRO A 889 -18.78 18.88 17.00
C PRO A 889 -18.52 19.07 18.49
N SER A 890 -19.27 18.36 19.34
CA SER A 890 -19.10 18.31 20.78
C SER A 890 -18.32 17.08 21.27
N HIS A 891 -17.95 16.11 20.43
CA HIS A 891 -17.40 14.81 20.86
C HIS A 891 -16.22 14.37 19.98
N ARG A 892 -15.21 15.24 19.86
CA ARG A 892 -14.05 15.04 18.97
C ARG A 892 -13.25 13.75 19.21
N GLU A 893 -13.21 13.21 20.43
CA GLU A 893 -12.51 11.94 20.67
C GLU A 893 -13.23 10.74 20.03
N VAL A 894 -14.56 10.80 19.91
CA VAL A 894 -15.35 9.78 19.17
C VAL A 894 -14.99 9.82 17.68
N VAL A 895 -14.70 11.00 17.15
CA VAL A 895 -14.19 11.14 15.77
C VAL A 895 -12.78 10.56 15.66
N ALA A 896 -11.90 10.89 16.59
CA ALA A 896 -10.52 10.41 16.59
C ALA A 896 -10.42 8.88 16.65
N VAL A 897 -11.21 8.20 17.48
CA VAL A 897 -11.22 6.72 17.53
C VAL A 897 -11.68 6.08 16.21
N ASN A 898 -12.58 6.74 15.48
CA ASN A 898 -13.02 6.30 14.15
C ASN A 898 -11.98 6.55 13.05
N PHE A 899 -11.01 7.45 13.25
CA PHE A 899 -9.90 7.66 12.30
C PHE A 899 -8.79 6.60 12.38
N LEU A 900 -8.69 5.85 13.49
CA LEU A 900 -7.58 4.91 13.71
C LEU A 900 -7.41 3.83 12.64
N PRO A 901 -8.47 3.23 12.07
CA PRO A 901 -8.34 2.22 11.00
C PRO A 901 -7.66 2.75 9.74
N PHE A 902 -7.65 4.07 9.53
CA PHE A 902 -7.07 4.74 8.36
C PHE A 902 -5.62 5.20 8.59
N LEU A 903 -5.09 5.06 9.81
CA LEU A 903 -3.79 5.63 10.22
C LEU A 903 -2.58 4.78 9.80
N LEU A 904 -2.64 3.46 9.97
CA LEU A 904 -1.48 2.54 9.81
C LEU A 904 -1.49 1.70 8.52
N ARG A 905 -2.27 2.10 7.51
CA ARG A 905 -2.63 1.26 6.34
C ARG A 905 -1.51 0.96 5.33
N GLY A 906 -0.30 1.52 5.51
CA GLY A 906 0.88 1.10 4.74
C GLY A 906 2.04 2.10 4.74
N ARG A 907 3.24 1.63 4.35
CA ARG A 907 4.47 2.44 4.24
C ARG A 907 4.37 3.57 3.20
N TRP A 908 3.43 3.47 2.26
CA TRP A 908 3.34 4.30 1.05
C TRP A 908 2.18 5.30 1.04
N GLY A 909 1.37 5.38 2.10
CA GLY A 909 0.29 6.38 2.19
C GLY A 909 -0.50 6.33 3.50
N THR A 910 -0.84 7.52 4.01
CA THR A 910 -1.75 7.74 5.15
C THR A 910 -2.97 8.47 4.65
N TRP A 911 -4.16 7.92 4.91
CA TRP A 911 -5.43 8.49 4.44
C TRP A 911 -6.01 9.53 5.39
N VAL A 912 -5.59 9.50 6.66
CA VAL A 912 -5.80 10.62 7.57
C VAL A 912 -4.73 11.66 7.25
N THR A 913 -5.12 12.73 6.58
CA THR A 913 -4.25 13.85 6.24
C THR A 913 -4.51 15.04 7.18
N PRO A 914 -3.60 16.03 7.23
CA PRO A 914 -3.80 17.22 8.07
C PRO A 914 -5.12 17.94 7.82
N PRO A 915 -5.64 18.09 6.58
CA PRO A 915 -6.99 18.60 6.32
C PRO A 915 -8.10 17.96 7.15
N GLU A 916 -8.19 16.62 7.24
CA GLU A 916 -9.27 15.96 7.99
C GLU A 916 -9.16 16.18 9.51
N ILE A 917 -7.93 16.30 10.03
CA ILE A 917 -7.68 16.49 11.46
C ILE A 917 -7.77 17.96 11.85
N THR A 918 -7.51 18.90 10.94
CA THR A 918 -7.56 20.35 11.23
C THR A 918 -8.95 20.76 11.73
N SER A 919 -10.00 20.11 11.24
CA SER A 919 -11.36 20.34 11.73
C SER A 919 -11.58 19.90 13.19
N LEU A 920 -10.73 19.04 13.78
CA LEU A 920 -10.74 18.74 15.22
C LEU A 920 -10.31 19.93 16.09
N GLU A 921 -9.64 20.92 15.51
CA GLU A 921 -9.17 22.11 16.19
C GLU A 921 -10.33 23.05 16.59
N ILE A 922 -11.38 23.08 15.77
CA ILE A 922 -12.55 23.95 15.94
C ILE A 922 -13.74 23.24 16.61
N THR A 923 -13.60 21.96 16.95
CA THR A 923 -14.59 21.16 17.67
C THR A 923 -14.23 21.01 19.15
N GLN A 924 -15.21 20.64 19.96
CA GLN A 924 -15.15 20.56 21.40
C GLN A 924 -15.11 19.10 21.90
N GLY A 925 -14.87 18.96 23.20
CA GLY A 925 -14.87 17.67 23.91
C GLY A 925 -13.49 17.24 24.39
N PRO A 926 -13.37 16.07 25.04
CA PRO A 926 -12.08 15.58 25.51
C PRO A 926 -11.15 15.30 24.33
N MET A 927 -9.84 15.42 24.58
CA MET A 927 -8.80 14.82 23.73
C MET A 927 -8.08 13.75 24.55
N GLY A 928 -8.13 12.52 24.08
CA GLY A 928 -7.65 11.34 24.78
C GLY A 928 -6.53 10.62 24.04
N GLU A 929 -6.42 9.32 24.30
CA GLU A 929 -5.36 8.47 23.73
C GLU A 929 -5.49 8.30 22.21
N SER A 930 -6.70 8.33 21.65
CA SER A 930 -6.92 8.20 20.20
C SER A 930 -6.44 9.44 19.45
N THR A 931 -6.78 10.64 19.94
CA THR A 931 -6.22 11.89 19.39
C THR A 931 -4.69 11.91 19.54
N ALA A 932 -4.18 11.51 20.71
CA ALA A 932 -2.75 11.50 20.98
C ALA A 932 -1.94 10.60 20.04
N VAL A 933 -2.43 9.38 19.71
CA VAL A 933 -1.71 8.47 18.80
C VAL A 933 -1.71 8.98 17.36
N ILE A 934 -2.79 9.63 16.92
CA ILE A 934 -2.87 10.27 15.60
C ILE A 934 -1.83 11.39 15.51
N LEU A 935 -1.84 12.32 16.47
CA LEU A 935 -0.88 13.43 16.49
C LEU A 935 0.56 12.93 16.57
N ALA A 936 0.84 11.94 17.43
CA ALA A 936 2.16 11.34 17.56
C ALA A 936 2.66 10.71 16.25
N PHE A 937 1.79 9.96 15.56
CA PHE A 937 2.14 9.30 14.30
C PHE A 937 2.44 10.29 13.17
N LEU A 938 1.66 11.36 13.06
CA LEU A 938 1.83 12.38 12.03
C LEU A 938 3.03 13.30 12.31
N LEU A 939 3.26 13.68 13.58
CA LEU A 939 4.46 14.41 13.99
C LEU A 939 5.73 13.60 13.70
N ALA A 940 5.75 12.30 14.02
CA ALA A 940 6.87 11.42 13.69
C ALA A 940 7.09 11.25 12.18
N GLY A 941 6.04 11.49 11.38
CA GLY A 941 6.10 11.47 9.93
C GLY A 941 6.55 12.77 9.27
N GLY A 942 6.69 13.87 10.03
CA GLY A 942 7.02 15.19 9.48
C GLY A 942 5.97 15.70 8.49
N VAL A 943 4.68 15.38 8.73
CA VAL A 943 3.60 15.75 7.81
C VAL A 943 3.40 17.28 7.84
N PRO A 944 3.36 17.98 6.68
CA PRO A 944 3.15 19.42 6.63
C PRO A 944 1.85 19.86 7.33
N GLY A 945 1.83 21.03 7.96
CA GLY A 945 0.63 21.58 8.62
C GLY A 945 0.41 21.10 10.06
N MET A 946 1.17 20.12 10.55
CA MET A 946 1.06 19.64 11.94
C MET A 946 1.50 20.67 12.98
N ILE A 947 2.52 21.49 12.68
CA ILE A 947 3.04 22.48 13.63
C ILE A 947 1.98 23.57 13.95
N PRO A 948 1.36 24.25 12.96
CA PRO A 948 0.27 25.18 13.23
C PRO A 948 -0.89 24.56 14.00
N LEU A 949 -1.30 23.33 13.64
CA LEU A 949 -2.39 22.62 14.30
C LEU A 949 -2.10 22.39 15.79
N VAL A 950 -0.92 21.87 16.12
CA VAL A 950 -0.51 21.60 17.51
C VAL A 950 -0.36 22.90 18.31
N LEU A 951 0.19 23.96 17.71
CA LEU A 951 0.27 25.26 18.36
C LEU A 951 -1.10 25.87 18.64
N SER A 952 -2.06 25.69 17.74
CA SER A 952 -3.43 26.19 17.93
C SER A 952 -4.17 25.42 19.03
N MET A 953 -3.96 24.11 19.14
CA MET A 953 -4.45 23.30 20.27
C MET A 953 -3.78 23.69 21.60
N ALA A 954 -2.48 24.01 21.57
CA ALA A 954 -1.74 24.51 22.72
C ALA A 954 -2.24 25.88 23.18
N ALA A 955 -2.53 26.79 22.25
CA ALA A 955 -3.07 28.12 22.53
C ALA A 955 -4.41 28.08 23.28
N ARG A 956 -5.23 27.07 23.02
CA ARG A 956 -6.49 26.81 23.75
C ARG A 956 -6.30 26.09 25.09
N GLY A 957 -5.10 25.59 25.38
CA GLY A 957 -4.82 24.79 26.58
C GLY A 957 -5.36 23.36 26.53
N GLU A 958 -5.69 22.85 25.34
CA GLU A 958 -6.41 21.59 25.16
C GLU A 958 -5.51 20.44 24.68
N LEU A 959 -4.25 20.72 24.33
CA LEU A 959 -3.31 19.74 23.80
C LEU A 959 -3.01 18.60 24.80
N PRO A 960 -3.25 17.32 24.45
CA PRO A 960 -2.95 16.17 25.32
C PRO A 960 -1.44 15.80 25.28
N ALA A 961 -0.57 16.74 25.63
CA ALA A 961 0.89 16.65 25.46
C ALA A 961 1.52 15.39 26.08
N GLU A 962 1.13 15.02 27.30
CA GLU A 962 1.66 13.83 27.98
C GLU A 962 1.23 12.53 27.27
N ALA A 963 0.01 12.47 26.76
CA ALA A 963 -0.48 11.31 26.01
C ALA A 963 0.23 11.19 24.66
N ILE A 964 0.46 12.33 23.97
CA ILE A 964 1.26 12.37 22.74
C ILE A 964 2.66 11.80 23.00
N GLY A 965 3.32 12.18 24.10
CA GLY A 965 4.62 11.65 24.46
C GLY A 965 4.64 10.13 24.67
N ARG A 966 3.63 9.59 25.37
CA ARG A 966 3.49 8.14 25.56
C ARG A 966 3.26 7.40 24.24
N GLN A 967 2.34 7.90 23.40
CA GLN A 967 2.02 7.27 22.12
C GLN A 967 3.16 7.41 21.11
N LEU A 968 3.90 8.52 21.12
CA LEU A 968 5.08 8.72 20.28
C LEU A 968 6.17 7.67 20.59
N ALA A 969 6.34 7.28 21.84
CA ALA A 969 7.22 6.16 22.20
C ALA A 969 6.77 4.87 21.51
N LEU A 970 5.47 4.55 21.58
CA LEU A 970 4.91 3.34 20.97
C LEU A 970 5.00 3.38 19.44
N VAL A 971 4.69 4.51 18.82
CA VAL A 971 4.81 4.75 17.37
C VAL A 971 6.23 4.48 16.90
N LEU A 972 7.24 5.04 17.56
CA LEU A 972 8.65 4.90 17.18
C LEU A 972 9.17 3.47 17.38
N ARG A 973 8.58 2.68 18.29
CA ARG A 973 8.96 1.27 18.50
C ARG A 973 8.19 0.28 17.63
N ARG A 974 6.92 0.57 17.34
CA ARG A 974 5.97 -0.39 16.73
C ARG A 974 5.71 -0.12 15.25
N THR A 975 6.23 0.97 14.69
CA THR A 975 5.99 1.33 13.29
C THR A 975 7.30 1.61 12.56
N TRP A 976 7.21 1.90 11.26
CA TRP A 976 8.36 2.28 10.42
C TRP A 976 8.81 3.74 10.61
N ARG A 977 8.24 4.48 11.58
CA ARG A 977 8.62 5.86 11.87
C ARG A 977 9.98 5.92 12.55
N GLU A 978 10.76 6.93 12.19
CA GLU A 978 12.13 7.09 12.68
C GLU A 978 12.22 8.20 13.74
N THR A 979 13.11 8.02 14.71
CA THR A 979 13.27 8.97 15.83
C THR A 979 13.82 10.33 15.39
N ARG A 980 14.71 10.38 14.39
CA ARG A 980 15.33 11.64 13.94
C ARG A 980 14.33 12.61 13.32
N PRO A 981 13.46 12.19 12.37
CA PRO A 981 12.34 13.01 11.92
C PRO A 981 11.44 13.51 13.05
N ALA A 982 11.14 12.66 14.04
CA ALA A 982 10.35 13.09 15.20
C ALA A 982 11.06 14.18 16.03
N ILE A 983 12.37 14.05 16.26
CA ILE A 983 13.17 15.10 16.94
C ILE A 983 13.14 16.40 16.12
N ALA A 984 13.28 16.32 14.80
CA ALA A 984 13.22 17.49 13.92
C ALA A 984 11.86 18.21 14.02
N ALA A 985 10.75 17.47 13.94
CA ALA A 985 9.41 18.03 14.07
C ALA A 985 9.17 18.67 15.46
N LEU A 986 9.64 18.04 16.54
CA LEU A 986 9.55 18.61 17.88
C LEU A 986 10.46 19.84 18.06
N THR A 987 11.59 19.90 17.36
CA THR A 987 12.48 21.07 17.33
C THR A 987 11.78 22.23 16.64
N GLU A 988 11.18 21.99 15.47
CA GLU A 988 10.39 22.99 14.74
C GLU A 988 9.21 23.50 15.59
N LEU A 989 8.51 22.60 16.29
CA LEU A 989 7.43 22.98 17.21
C LEU A 989 7.94 23.86 18.36
N ALA A 990 9.09 23.54 18.95
CA ALA A 990 9.68 24.33 20.02
C ALA A 990 10.10 25.72 19.52
N ASP A 991 10.75 25.78 18.36
CA ASP A 991 11.20 27.02 17.72
C ASP A 991 10.03 27.93 17.33
N ALA A 992 8.90 27.34 16.96
CA ALA A 992 7.66 28.05 16.65
C ALA A 992 6.84 28.46 17.90
N GLY A 993 7.41 28.35 19.11
CA GLY A 993 6.79 28.83 20.35
C GLY A 993 6.25 27.74 21.27
N GLY A 994 6.09 26.50 20.80
CA GLY A 994 5.52 25.37 21.55
C GLY A 994 6.48 24.67 22.53
N HIS A 995 7.58 25.31 22.94
CA HIS A 995 8.65 24.71 23.74
C HIS A 995 8.19 24.15 25.10
N HIS A 996 7.19 24.75 25.76
CA HIS A 996 6.57 24.20 26.98
C HIS A 996 5.85 22.87 26.71
N GLU A 997 5.16 22.77 25.59
CA GLU A 997 4.38 21.59 25.22
C GLU A 997 5.30 20.47 24.75
N VAL A 998 6.36 20.82 24.02
CA VAL A 998 7.45 19.91 23.67
C VAL A 998 8.10 19.32 24.94
N TRP A 999 8.32 20.12 25.99
CA TRP A 999 8.83 19.57 27.25
C TRP A 999 7.88 18.53 27.87
N ARG A 1000 6.59 18.82 27.92
CA ARG A 1000 5.57 17.87 28.42
C ARG A 1000 5.55 16.57 27.62
N ILE A 1001 5.65 16.67 26.29
CA ILE A 1001 5.78 15.51 25.38
C ILE A 1001 7.07 14.72 25.68
N LEU A 1002 8.22 15.39 25.72
CA LEU A 1002 9.53 14.75 25.92
C LEU A 1002 9.62 14.05 27.29
N ARG A 1003 9.10 14.67 28.35
CA ARG A 1003 9.08 14.09 29.70
C ARG A 1003 8.31 12.77 29.73
N ALA A 1004 7.21 12.66 28.99
CA ALA A 1004 6.42 11.44 28.87
C ALA A 1004 7.01 10.42 27.88
N LEU A 1005 7.74 10.89 26.85
CA LEU A 1005 8.41 10.07 25.83
C LEU A 1005 9.64 9.32 26.37
N LEU A 1006 10.48 10.01 27.16
CA LEU A 1006 11.80 9.50 27.58
C LEU A 1006 11.74 8.12 28.27
N PRO A 1007 10.84 7.85 29.23
CA PRO A 1007 10.75 6.53 29.86
C PRO A 1007 10.49 5.38 28.89
N GLY A 1008 9.73 5.63 27.82
CA GLY A 1008 9.41 4.61 26.81
C GLY A 1008 10.46 4.42 25.72
N MET A 1009 11.39 5.38 25.57
CA MET A 1009 12.43 5.39 24.53
C MET A 1009 13.82 5.02 25.05
N LEU A 1010 14.13 5.30 26.31
CA LEU A 1010 15.45 5.01 26.86
C LEU A 1010 15.64 3.50 27.09
N PRO A 1011 16.83 2.95 26.79
CA PRO A 1011 17.04 1.51 26.85
C PRO A 1011 16.92 1.00 28.29
N GLY A 1012 16.19 -0.10 28.48
CA GLY A 1012 16.19 -0.85 29.75
C GLY A 1012 17.51 -1.58 30.00
N GLU A 1013 17.64 -2.22 31.17
CA GLU A 1013 18.83 -3.01 31.51
C GLU A 1013 19.13 -4.07 30.43
N GLY A 1014 20.39 -4.15 29.99
CA GLY A 1014 20.83 -5.10 28.95
C GLY A 1014 20.60 -4.67 27.50
N ARG A 1015 19.82 -3.62 27.21
CA ARG A 1015 19.59 -3.13 25.82
C ARG A 1015 20.72 -2.21 25.34
N ARG A 1016 21.00 -2.24 24.02
CA ARG A 1016 22.09 -1.49 23.40
C ARG A 1016 21.79 0.02 23.36
N ILE A 1017 22.74 0.83 23.83
CA ILE A 1017 22.70 2.29 23.69
C ILE A 1017 23.07 2.67 22.25
N THR A 1018 22.26 3.53 21.62
CA THR A 1018 22.45 4.00 20.24
C THR A 1018 22.82 5.50 20.22
N ALA A 1019 23.33 5.99 19.10
CA ALA A 1019 23.59 7.42 18.90
C ALA A 1019 22.30 8.25 18.99
N THR A 1020 21.19 7.71 18.49
CA THR A 1020 19.86 8.34 18.51
C THR A 1020 19.35 8.55 19.94
N HIS A 1021 19.67 7.65 20.88
CA HIS A 1021 19.35 7.90 22.30
C HIS A 1021 20.11 9.11 22.85
N ALA A 1022 21.38 9.30 22.46
CA ALA A 1022 22.14 10.47 22.88
C ALA A 1022 21.60 11.76 22.26
N GLU A 1023 21.20 11.73 20.98
CA GLU A 1023 20.55 12.86 20.30
C GLU A 1023 19.24 13.26 20.99
N LEU A 1024 18.37 12.30 21.33
CA LEU A 1024 17.10 12.54 22.01
C LEU A 1024 17.31 13.17 23.41
N VAL A 1025 18.24 12.65 24.20
CA VAL A 1025 18.51 13.18 25.55
C VAL A 1025 19.15 14.56 25.49
N ALA A 1026 20.06 14.79 24.52
CA ALA A 1026 20.64 16.11 24.31
C ALA A 1026 19.54 17.15 23.99
N PHE A 1027 18.63 16.83 23.07
CA PHE A 1027 17.50 17.68 22.75
C PHE A 1027 16.60 17.94 23.97
N ALA A 1028 16.28 16.91 24.76
CA ALA A 1028 15.52 17.08 25.98
C ALA A 1028 16.21 17.96 27.03
N ALA A 1029 17.55 17.88 27.14
CA ALA A 1029 18.32 18.76 28.02
C ALA A 1029 18.23 20.23 27.59
N ASP A 1030 18.23 20.51 26.28
CA ASP A 1030 18.05 21.86 25.75
C ASP A 1030 16.65 22.41 26.02
N VAL A 1031 15.60 21.64 25.73
CA VAL A 1031 14.21 22.07 25.98
C VAL A 1031 13.94 22.24 27.48
N ALA A 1032 14.48 21.36 28.34
CA ALA A 1032 14.37 21.50 29.80
C ALA A 1032 15.05 22.77 30.32
N ARG A 1033 16.12 23.21 29.65
CA ARG A 1033 16.79 24.48 29.96
C ARG A 1033 15.95 25.67 29.51
N TRP A 1034 15.45 25.67 28.28
CA TRP A 1034 14.62 26.75 27.73
C TRP A 1034 13.37 27.02 28.56
N THR A 1035 12.73 25.95 29.04
CA THR A 1035 11.49 26.02 29.83
C THR A 1035 11.72 26.18 31.34
N GLY A 1036 12.98 26.14 31.81
CA GLY A 1036 13.28 26.13 33.25
C GLY A 1036 12.75 24.89 33.98
N ALA A 1037 12.55 23.78 33.27
CA ALA A 1037 11.95 22.58 33.81
C ALA A 1037 12.72 21.99 34.99
N ARG A 1038 11.96 21.43 35.93
CA ARG A 1038 12.46 20.76 37.14
C ARG A 1038 11.70 19.45 37.37
N GLY A 1039 12.25 18.60 38.22
CA GLY A 1039 11.63 17.34 38.63
C GLY A 1039 12.32 16.13 37.99
N GLU A 1040 12.72 15.19 38.84
CA GLU A 1040 13.53 14.03 38.45
C GLU A 1040 12.79 13.10 37.45
N ILE A 1041 13.54 12.55 36.50
CA ILE A 1041 13.10 11.45 35.64
C ILE A 1041 13.93 10.21 36.04
N PRO A 1042 13.34 9.18 36.69
CA PRO A 1042 14.09 8.09 37.31
C PRO A 1042 15.05 7.35 36.36
N VAL A 1043 14.62 7.05 35.14
CA VAL A 1043 15.46 6.37 34.14
C VAL A 1043 16.70 7.20 33.74
N VAL A 1044 16.56 8.54 33.64
CA VAL A 1044 17.67 9.45 33.33
C VAL A 1044 18.63 9.52 34.51
N ALA A 1045 18.12 9.61 35.74
CA ALA A 1045 18.92 9.62 36.96
C ALA A 1045 19.74 8.33 37.12
N GLY A 1046 19.16 7.17 36.76
CA GLY A 1046 19.87 5.89 36.73
C GLY A 1046 21.10 5.92 35.80
N PHE A 1047 20.94 6.43 34.57
CA PHE A 1047 22.06 6.57 33.63
C PHE A 1047 23.06 7.65 34.04
N ALA A 1048 22.61 8.76 34.63
CA ALA A 1048 23.47 9.83 35.10
C ALA A 1048 24.45 9.36 36.20
N ARG A 1049 24.08 8.36 37.01
CA ARG A 1049 24.96 7.75 38.03
C ARG A 1049 26.02 6.80 37.45
N SER A 1050 25.99 6.51 36.14
CA SER A 1050 26.95 5.63 35.49
C SER A 1050 28.37 6.21 35.42
N ARG A 1051 29.38 5.33 35.56
CA ARG A 1051 30.80 5.66 35.39
C ARG A 1051 31.28 5.64 33.93
N ARG A 1052 30.43 5.25 32.97
CA ARG A 1052 30.79 5.23 31.54
C ARG A 1052 30.98 6.67 31.03
N THR A 1053 31.91 6.85 30.09
CA THR A 1053 32.31 8.17 29.53
C THR A 1053 31.76 8.43 28.13
N ILE A 1054 30.75 7.68 27.69
CA ILE A 1054 30.12 7.82 26.36
C ILE A 1054 29.18 9.03 26.32
N ARG A 1055 29.00 9.63 25.13
CA ARG A 1055 28.11 10.80 24.90
C ARG A 1055 26.74 10.67 25.58
N PHE A 1056 26.06 9.53 25.42
CA PHE A 1056 24.75 9.30 26.02
C PHE A 1056 24.73 9.56 27.54
N VAL A 1057 25.71 9.06 28.28
CA VAL A 1057 25.78 9.24 29.75
C VAL A 1057 26.10 10.70 30.10
N HIS A 1058 26.92 11.37 29.30
CA HIS A 1058 27.18 12.80 29.46
C HIS A 1058 25.88 13.61 29.32
N GLU A 1059 25.08 13.35 28.28
CA GLU A 1059 23.79 14.03 28.08
C GLU A 1059 22.78 13.71 29.20
N CYS A 1060 22.74 12.47 29.69
CA CYS A 1060 21.92 12.13 30.86
C CYS A 1060 22.33 12.91 32.12
N LYS A 1061 23.63 13.11 32.36
CA LYS A 1061 24.13 13.93 33.46
C LYS A 1061 23.73 15.39 33.30
N ARG A 1062 23.87 15.95 32.08
CA ARG A 1062 23.47 17.32 31.74
C ARG A 1062 21.97 17.54 32.01
N LEU A 1063 21.11 16.65 31.51
CA LEU A 1063 19.67 16.71 31.75
C LEU A 1063 19.34 16.56 33.25
N HIS A 1064 19.96 15.59 33.93
CA HIS A 1064 19.70 15.36 35.36
C HIS A 1064 20.08 16.56 36.22
N ALA A 1065 21.22 17.20 35.97
CA ALA A 1065 21.64 18.41 36.68
C ALA A 1065 20.62 19.55 36.52
N GLN A 1066 20.17 19.81 35.28
CA GLN A 1066 19.11 20.79 35.00
C GLN A 1066 17.82 20.49 35.78
N LEU A 1067 17.40 19.23 35.83
CA LEU A 1067 16.16 18.84 36.51
C LEU A 1067 16.25 18.87 38.05
N ALA A 1068 17.45 18.61 38.60
CA ALA A 1068 17.73 18.63 40.02
C ALA A 1068 18.02 20.05 40.57
N GLY A 1069 18.21 21.04 39.69
CA GLY A 1069 18.58 22.40 40.09
C GLY A 1069 20.03 22.54 40.56
N ALA A 1070 20.87 21.53 40.30
CA ALA A 1070 22.31 21.66 40.44
C ALA A 1070 22.80 22.47 39.24
N ALA A 1071 23.33 23.67 39.46
CA ALA A 1071 24.08 24.37 38.42
C ALA A 1071 25.21 23.44 37.92
N PRO A 1072 25.46 23.38 36.60
CA PRO A 1072 26.43 22.45 36.00
C PRO A 1072 27.85 22.57 36.56
#